data_AF-A0A2H4S6B4-F1
#
_entry.id   AF-A0A2H4S6B4-F1
#
_cell.length_a   1.000
_cell.length_b   1.000
_cell.length_c   1.000
_cell.angle_alpha   90.00
_cell.angle_beta   90.00
_cell.angle_gamma   90.00
#
_symmetry.space_group_name_H-M   'P 1'
#
loop_
_entity.id
_entity.type
_entity.pdbx_description
1 polymer ?
#
loop_
_entity_poly.entity_id
_entity_poly.type
_entity_poly.pdbx_seq_one_letter_code
_entity_poly.pdbx_strand_id
1 'polypeptide(L)'
;MRRHQNAENEENVDLDVFHRHSPPTDFPQPPPPHLHHSNHSNYSNVSSYDEYRGRPVADFSRPIRPPQQPYLEEYGNAPSPSWGPTHISRYSQQSFETPIQSRSASPTLVSGRATPMDRIPRPKNNMDSWPNTPMYQSNVSLAALLPNAPPPIMAKDWVKEGYIARLHDRDDAEIWNGWKRLLFRAVPLLTLLNTAMYLAYLAYRIYCVISAQQAYHSTFVLAWVFIGVEFAVAIPSIMHNLWTMMALKKRQRPKLRLVADDVPTVDVFITCCGEEDDVVLDTVRGACDVDYPRDRFRVIVLDDAKSATLEVAVQALDSVYHNVYYMARTKTPGVPHHFKAGNLNYGLDMTHNLPGGAGQYMAALDADMIPERDWLRAILPHLLIDDKMALACPPQLFYNTPASDPLAQSLDFFVHVIEPIKDALGVAWCTGSGYIVRREALDQIGNFPLGSLAEDVATSTLLLGKGWKTAFIHEPLQFGTVPEDFGGHLKQRTRWAIGTVDTAFKLKFCLYGDKVKQMSFAQRFSGFLYASLSLYTVLLTLSLFAIPVILLMRRPLVAYNDQEGDTQLVWLIRACFAATISNRICEFALFLPAGYHTGQRGSRYQLWMSPYIAICIVRSFMLPKWLGGQTQAFKPTGSLGSALNERDARHRKGMARRLFGICFNYMAIFHLVFVYLTLVGATMVTFLCFTEYSGFRDVARCLITHAFWPPLTFVFLCSSMWTPIGYAIDPPTVPDREDLLIRDPKTDVAHPTRKSKKIAFGHQAAFFELEYTATSLYTIAVFVASFILF
;
A
#
# COMPACT_ATOMS: atom_id res chain seq x y z
N MET A 1 49.22 -34.37 37.15
CA MET A 1 49.23 -35.26 38.35
C MET A 1 47.82 -35.73 38.63
N ARG A 2 47.63 -36.97 39.14
CA ARG A 2 46.40 -37.58 39.73
C ARG A 2 45.03 -37.21 39.09
N ARG A 3 44.44 -38.07 38.23
CA ARG A 3 43.59 -39.27 38.53
C ARG A 3 42.13 -38.88 38.89
N HIS A 4 41.06 -39.56 38.44
CA HIS A 4 40.90 -40.74 37.57
C HIS A 4 39.44 -40.86 37.04
N GLN A 5 39.24 -41.47 35.85
CA GLN A 5 38.15 -42.41 35.41
C GLN A 5 36.65 -42.04 35.61
N ASN A 6 35.77 -42.14 34.59
CA ASN A 6 35.10 -43.34 34.01
C ASN A 6 34.11 -44.02 34.99
N ALA A 7 32.93 -44.54 34.59
CA ALA A 7 32.13 -44.47 33.36
C ALA A 7 30.70 -45.05 33.65
N GLU A 8 29.85 -45.21 32.62
CA GLU A 8 28.68 -46.15 32.58
C GLU A 8 27.50 -45.88 33.57
N ASN A 9 26.29 -46.43 33.38
CA ASN A 9 25.48 -46.61 32.15
C ASN A 9 23.99 -46.78 32.56
N GLU A 10 23.04 -46.34 31.72
CA GLU A 10 21.58 -46.69 31.80
C GLU A 10 20.88 -46.34 33.16
N GLU A 11 19.57 -46.47 33.38
CA GLU A 11 18.45 -47.09 32.64
C GLU A 11 17.14 -46.24 32.80
N ASN A 12 16.08 -46.55 32.04
CA ASN A 12 14.76 -45.89 32.15
C ASN A 12 13.92 -46.43 33.34
N VAL A 13 12.86 -45.70 33.71
CA VAL A 13 11.49 -46.24 33.94
C VAL A 13 10.48 -45.09 34.11
N ASP A 14 9.33 -45.18 33.43
CA ASP A 14 8.17 -44.29 33.60
C ASP A 14 7.31 -44.66 34.83
N LEU A 15 6.42 -43.76 35.31
CA LEU A 15 4.96 -44.03 35.39
C LEU A 15 4.10 -42.91 36.03
N ASP A 16 3.10 -42.52 35.24
CA ASP A 16 1.77 -41.93 35.48
C ASP A 16 1.19 -41.58 36.88
N VAL A 17 0.65 -40.34 36.95
CA VAL A 17 -0.76 -39.93 37.26
C VAL A 17 -1.48 -40.43 38.53
N PHE A 18 -2.11 -39.50 39.30
CA PHE A 18 -3.52 -39.62 39.78
C PHE A 18 -4.18 -38.26 40.22
N HIS A 19 -5.39 -38.30 40.80
CA HIS A 19 -6.48 -37.29 40.66
C HIS A 19 -6.70 -36.21 41.77
N ARG A 20 -7.27 -35.06 41.32
CA ARG A 20 -8.38 -34.20 41.86
C ARG A 20 -8.73 -34.18 43.38
N HIS A 21 -8.94 -32.98 43.97
CA HIS A 21 -10.26 -32.38 44.37
C HIS A 21 -10.14 -31.04 45.17
N SER A 22 -11.26 -30.43 45.63
CA SER A 22 -11.42 -29.08 46.27
C SER A 22 -12.73 -29.05 47.12
N PRO A 23 -13.22 -27.96 47.78
CA PRO A 23 -12.70 -26.60 48.10
C PRO A 23 -12.58 -26.44 49.66
N PRO A 24 -13.20 -25.53 50.50
CA PRO A 24 -13.99 -24.26 50.42
C PRO A 24 -13.21 -23.04 51.08
N THR A 25 -13.67 -21.98 51.81
CA THR A 25 -14.98 -21.50 52.39
C THR A 25 -15.00 -19.99 52.78
N ASP A 26 -16.16 -19.31 52.58
CA ASP A 26 -16.85 -18.24 53.37
C ASP A 26 -16.32 -16.83 53.80
N PHE A 27 -17.29 -16.03 54.32
CA PHE A 27 -17.51 -14.54 54.35
C PHE A 27 -17.42 -13.90 55.77
N PRO A 28 -17.41 -12.54 56.03
CA PRO A 28 -18.59 -11.61 55.92
C PRO A 28 -18.33 -10.07 55.70
N GLN A 29 -19.40 -9.25 55.81
CA GLN A 29 -19.45 -7.76 55.69
C GLN A 29 -20.05 -7.05 56.93
N PRO A 30 -19.92 -5.70 57.04
CA PRO A 30 -20.95 -4.84 57.68
C PRO A 30 -21.30 -3.51 56.92
N PRO A 31 -22.42 -2.80 57.24
CA PRO A 31 -22.96 -1.69 56.42
C PRO A 31 -23.13 -0.32 57.19
N PRO A 32 -24.21 0.52 57.11
CA PRO A 32 -24.07 1.96 56.76
C PRO A 32 -24.72 2.97 57.76
N PRO A 33 -24.87 4.27 57.39
CA PRO A 33 -25.95 5.13 57.92
C PRO A 33 -26.70 5.99 56.87
N HIS A 34 -27.70 6.76 57.32
CA HIS A 34 -28.71 7.50 56.53
C HIS A 34 -28.88 8.96 57.08
N LEU A 35 -29.75 9.90 56.64
CA LEU A 35 -30.90 9.97 55.70
C LEU A 35 -31.22 11.49 55.41
N HIS A 36 -32.33 11.77 54.70
CA HIS A 36 -33.22 12.95 54.74
C HIS A 36 -32.98 14.25 53.91
N HIS A 37 -34.03 14.59 53.15
CA HIS A 37 -34.74 15.89 52.97
C HIS A 37 -34.22 17.09 52.14
N SER A 38 -34.96 17.32 51.04
CA SER A 38 -35.92 18.44 50.83
C SER A 38 -35.57 19.69 49.98
N ASN A 39 -36.43 19.87 48.97
CA ASN A 39 -37.17 21.10 48.59
C ASN A 39 -36.50 22.28 47.83
N HIS A 40 -37.41 22.94 47.10
CA HIS A 40 -37.35 24.22 46.36
C HIS A 40 -36.46 24.27 45.10
N SER A 41 -36.92 24.60 43.87
CA SER A 41 -38.13 25.21 43.25
C SER A 41 -37.97 26.67 42.78
N ASN A 42 -38.22 26.89 41.48
CA ASN A 42 -38.45 28.18 40.80
C ASN A 42 -37.20 29.10 40.72
N TYR A 43 -36.96 29.87 39.66
CA TYR A 43 -37.92 30.64 38.84
C TYR A 43 -37.71 30.55 37.31
N SER A 44 -38.79 30.80 36.58
CA SER A 44 -38.82 31.12 35.15
C SER A 44 -38.93 32.63 34.90
N ASN A 45 -38.54 33.08 33.70
CA ASN A 45 -39.16 34.14 32.83
C ASN A 45 -38.10 34.74 31.86
N VAL A 46 -38.32 34.88 30.54
CA VAL A 46 -39.23 35.82 29.79
C VAL A 46 -38.70 37.27 29.87
N SER A 47 -38.49 38.06 28.79
CA SER A 47 -38.96 37.97 27.38
C SER A 47 -38.01 38.56 26.31
N SER A 48 -38.39 38.34 25.05
CA SER A 48 -38.08 39.03 23.78
C SER A 48 -37.86 40.56 23.77
N TYR A 49 -37.23 41.07 22.70
CA TYR A 49 -37.66 42.28 21.97
C TYR A 49 -37.24 42.26 20.48
N ASP A 50 -38.10 42.82 19.63
CA ASP A 50 -37.94 43.05 18.18
C ASP A 50 -37.25 44.44 17.90
N GLU A 51 -37.09 45.05 16.71
CA GLU A 51 -37.54 44.80 15.31
C GLU A 51 -36.70 45.65 14.28
N TYR A 52 -36.95 45.43 12.98
CA TYR A 52 -37.00 46.44 11.86
C TYR A 52 -35.83 46.96 10.95
N ARG A 53 -35.99 46.65 9.64
CA ARG A 53 -35.97 47.49 8.39
C ARG A 53 -34.71 48.24 7.87
N GLY A 54 -34.47 48.13 6.54
CA GLY A 54 -33.72 49.13 5.73
C GLY A 54 -33.24 48.73 4.30
N ARG A 55 -33.98 49.13 3.24
CA ARG A 55 -33.67 49.18 1.77
C ARG A 55 -34.67 50.20 1.12
N PRO A 56 -34.80 50.50 -0.23
CA PRO A 56 -34.25 49.91 -1.48
C PRO A 56 -33.92 50.91 -2.67
N VAL A 57 -33.76 50.36 -3.91
CA VAL A 57 -33.86 50.95 -5.30
C VAL A 57 -32.84 52.03 -5.77
N ALA A 58 -32.57 52.30 -7.08
CA ALA A 58 -33.07 51.87 -8.42
C ALA A 58 -32.00 52.19 -9.53
N ASP A 59 -32.12 51.93 -10.85
CA ASP A 59 -32.68 50.85 -11.72
C ASP A 59 -32.42 51.22 -13.23
N PHE A 60 -32.98 50.48 -14.21
CA PHE A 60 -33.08 50.69 -15.68
C PHE A 60 -31.89 50.22 -16.57
N SER A 61 -32.08 49.62 -17.76
CA SER A 61 -33.30 49.09 -18.45
C SER A 61 -32.99 48.03 -19.55
N ARG A 62 -34.03 47.40 -20.13
CA ARG A 62 -34.00 46.29 -21.14
C ARG A 62 -34.49 46.83 -22.54
N PRO A 63 -35.10 46.07 -23.51
CA PRO A 63 -35.23 44.60 -23.80
C PRO A 63 -35.16 44.17 -25.32
N ILE A 64 -35.53 42.89 -25.61
CA ILE A 64 -36.23 42.32 -26.81
C ILE A 64 -35.50 41.20 -27.61
N ARG A 65 -36.30 40.28 -28.21
CA ARG A 65 -36.03 39.01 -28.96
C ARG A 65 -37.03 38.91 -30.17
N PRO A 66 -37.25 37.79 -30.93
CA PRO A 66 -36.50 36.56 -31.32
C PRO A 66 -36.42 36.50 -32.90
N PRO A 67 -36.47 35.37 -33.70
CA PRO A 67 -36.43 33.91 -33.44
C PRO A 67 -35.60 33.00 -34.42
N GLN A 68 -35.73 31.67 -34.21
CA GLN A 68 -35.58 30.52 -35.16
C GLN A 68 -34.21 29.85 -35.45
N GLN A 69 -34.31 28.53 -35.73
CA GLN A 69 -33.33 27.48 -36.12
C GLN A 69 -33.71 26.98 -37.55
N PRO A 70 -33.16 25.89 -38.19
CA PRO A 70 -32.15 24.87 -37.78
C PRO A 70 -31.09 24.51 -38.88
N TYR A 71 -30.38 23.36 -38.73
CA TYR A 71 -29.60 22.60 -39.75
C TYR A 71 -28.23 23.19 -40.19
N LEU A 72 -27.25 22.42 -40.71
CA LEU A 72 -26.72 21.04 -40.48
C LEU A 72 -25.29 20.95 -41.08
N GLU A 73 -24.64 19.77 -41.06
CA GLU A 73 -23.41 19.40 -41.79
C GLU A 73 -22.10 20.16 -41.42
N GLU A 74 -20.93 19.77 -41.94
CA GLU A 74 -20.12 18.54 -41.75
C GLU A 74 -18.72 18.78 -42.40
N TYR A 75 -17.74 17.93 -42.08
CA TYR A 75 -16.36 17.78 -42.61
C TYR A 75 -15.91 18.52 -43.91
N GLY A 76 -14.71 19.14 -43.90
CA GLY A 76 -14.06 19.63 -45.13
C GLY A 76 -12.62 20.19 -45.02
N ASN A 77 -11.61 19.33 -45.15
CA ASN A 77 -10.14 19.55 -45.20
C ASN A 77 -9.58 20.85 -45.89
N ALA A 78 -8.62 21.51 -45.20
CA ALA A 78 -7.21 21.89 -45.55
C ALA A 78 -6.68 21.93 -47.04
N PRO A 79 -5.48 22.50 -47.38
CA PRO A 79 -4.45 23.24 -46.58
C PRO A 79 -3.74 24.49 -47.23
N SER A 80 -3.34 25.49 -46.41
CA SER A 80 -2.13 26.38 -46.55
C SER A 80 -1.91 27.21 -47.86
N PRO A 81 -0.83 28.04 -48.05
CA PRO A 81 0.16 28.62 -47.12
C PRO A 81 0.33 30.18 -47.23
N SER A 82 1.39 30.73 -46.61
CA SER A 82 2.21 31.92 -47.00
C SER A 82 2.08 33.34 -46.35
N TRP A 83 3.16 33.71 -45.62
CA TRP A 83 3.92 35.00 -45.60
C TRP A 83 3.31 36.39 -45.22
N GLY A 84 3.34 36.71 -43.90
CA GLY A 84 3.87 37.98 -43.30
C GLY A 84 3.21 39.36 -43.58
N PRO A 85 3.76 40.49 -43.06
CA PRO A 85 4.88 40.65 -42.10
C PRO A 85 4.67 41.66 -40.92
N THR A 86 5.50 41.57 -39.85
CA THR A 86 5.98 42.68 -38.94
C THR A 86 4.96 43.57 -38.14
N HIS A 87 5.25 44.18 -36.96
CA HIS A 87 6.41 44.24 -36.03
C HIS A 87 5.99 44.81 -34.64
N ILE A 88 6.72 44.45 -33.54
CA ILE A 88 7.19 45.26 -32.36
C ILE A 88 6.19 46.17 -31.59
N SER A 89 6.16 46.34 -30.25
CA SER A 89 7.10 46.14 -29.11
C SER A 89 6.32 45.56 -27.90
N ARG A 90 6.80 44.74 -26.94
CA ARG A 90 8.06 44.62 -26.14
C ARG A 90 8.28 45.67 -25.04
N TYR A 91 8.27 45.20 -23.77
CA TYR A 91 9.22 45.45 -22.64
C TYR A 91 8.74 44.59 -21.43
N SER A 92 9.40 43.59 -20.81
CA SER A 92 10.64 42.78 -20.96
C SER A 92 11.90 43.10 -20.12
N GLN A 93 11.94 42.69 -18.83
CA GLN A 93 13.12 42.50 -17.96
C GLN A 93 12.79 41.57 -16.74
N GLN A 94 13.71 40.89 -16.03
CA GLN A 94 14.89 40.12 -16.45
C GLN A 94 15.31 39.15 -15.30
N SER A 95 16.13 38.12 -15.60
CA SER A 95 16.48 37.02 -14.68
C SER A 95 17.90 37.12 -14.08
N PHE A 96 18.11 36.61 -12.85
CA PHE A 96 19.42 36.25 -12.28
C PHE A 96 19.31 35.03 -11.32
N GLU A 97 20.43 34.34 -11.07
CA GLU A 97 20.44 32.97 -10.51
C GLU A 97 21.25 32.79 -9.20
N THR A 98 20.58 32.35 -8.12
CA THR A 98 21.15 31.48 -7.03
C THR A 98 22.32 32.05 -6.19
N PRO A 99 22.90 31.35 -5.16
CA PRO A 99 22.50 30.10 -4.48
C PRO A 99 22.43 30.15 -2.92
N ILE A 100 21.79 29.14 -2.32
CA ILE A 100 22.06 28.52 -0.99
C ILE A 100 22.20 29.43 0.26
N GLN A 101 21.34 29.26 1.28
CA GLN A 101 21.61 28.55 2.56
C GLN A 101 20.45 28.75 3.57
N SER A 102 20.53 28.13 4.75
CA SER A 102 19.47 28.10 5.77
C SER A 102 19.90 28.73 7.10
N ARG A 103 18.95 29.38 7.81
CA ARG A 103 18.65 29.17 9.25
C ARG A 103 17.53 30.07 9.76
N SER A 104 17.02 29.73 10.94
CA SER A 104 15.93 30.40 11.64
C SER A 104 16.42 31.32 12.78
N ALA A 105 15.50 32.19 13.22
CA ALA A 105 15.47 32.94 14.48
C ALA A 105 16.29 34.25 14.61
N SER A 106 15.58 35.38 14.71
CA SER A 106 15.41 36.13 15.97
C SER A 106 14.26 37.17 15.87
N PRO A 107 13.64 37.59 16.99
CA PRO A 107 12.43 38.44 16.98
C PRO A 107 12.73 39.95 17.16
N THR A 108 11.80 40.80 16.73
CA THR A 108 11.78 42.24 17.04
C THR A 108 10.83 42.56 18.19
N LEU A 109 11.28 43.42 19.11
CA LEU A 109 10.52 43.92 20.26
C LEU A 109 9.71 45.17 19.89
N VAL A 110 8.49 45.28 20.43
CA VAL A 110 7.86 46.56 20.78
C VAL A 110 7.31 46.42 22.21
N SER A 111 7.44 47.47 23.02
CA SER A 111 7.20 47.45 24.48
C SER A 111 5.82 48.04 24.86
N GLY A 112 5.24 47.57 25.98
CA GLY A 112 3.84 47.87 26.34
C GLY A 112 3.45 47.98 27.83
N ARG A 113 4.43 48.03 28.77
CA ARG A 113 4.26 48.17 30.24
C ARG A 113 3.59 47.00 31.01
N ALA A 114 4.01 46.85 32.27
CA ALA A 114 3.46 45.95 33.31
C ALA A 114 2.63 46.78 34.33
N THR A 115 2.12 46.34 35.49
CA THR A 115 2.49 45.32 36.52
C THR A 115 1.31 45.24 37.53
N PRO A 116 1.30 44.48 38.67
CA PRO A 116 2.25 43.49 39.20
C PRO A 116 1.65 42.12 39.64
N MET A 117 2.55 41.28 40.15
CA MET A 117 2.42 39.90 40.64
C MET A 117 1.29 39.55 41.63
N ASP A 118 1.02 38.24 41.73
CA ASP A 118 1.28 37.55 43.01
C ASP A 118 1.97 36.17 42.79
N ARG A 119 2.48 35.49 43.84
CA ARG A 119 3.33 34.27 43.74
C ARG A 119 3.03 33.18 44.80
N ILE A 120 3.64 32.00 44.59
CA ILE A 120 3.93 30.88 45.55
C ILE A 120 2.81 29.80 45.64
N PRO A 121 3.11 28.48 45.68
CA PRO A 121 4.28 27.71 45.21
C PRO A 121 3.91 26.60 44.18
N ARG A 122 4.90 25.83 43.70
CA ARG A 122 4.67 24.53 43.03
C ARG A 122 5.05 23.36 43.96
N PRO A 123 4.24 22.28 44.05
CA PRO A 123 4.75 20.99 44.50
C PRO A 123 5.58 20.31 43.39
N LYS A 124 6.55 19.47 43.78
CA LYS A 124 7.15 18.47 42.89
C LYS A 124 6.44 17.14 43.13
N ASN A 125 6.14 16.38 42.07
CA ASN A 125 6.55 14.97 41.96
C ASN A 125 6.20 14.35 40.60
N ASN A 126 7.12 13.49 40.15
CA ASN A 126 7.06 12.34 39.25
C ASN A 126 6.25 12.36 37.94
N MET A 127 6.85 11.70 36.95
CA MET A 127 6.25 11.36 35.67
C MET A 127 5.35 10.13 35.84
N ASP A 128 4.06 10.24 35.49
CA ASP A 128 3.49 9.52 34.35
C ASP A 128 1.99 9.83 34.21
N SER A 129 1.44 9.55 33.02
CA SER A 129 0.10 9.94 32.53
C SER A 129 -0.12 11.46 32.36
N TRP A 130 -0.49 11.85 31.13
CA TRP A 130 -1.17 13.11 30.83
C TRP A 130 -2.60 12.78 30.40
N PRO A 131 -3.59 13.66 30.65
CA PRO A 131 -4.99 13.26 30.69
C PRO A 131 -5.59 13.03 29.30
N ASN A 132 -6.50 12.06 29.23
CA ASN A 132 -7.50 12.00 28.15
C ASN A 132 -8.32 13.30 28.16
N THR A 133 -8.66 13.82 26.98
CA THR A 133 -9.72 14.82 26.84
C THR A 133 -11.03 14.28 27.44
N PRO A 134 -11.83 15.11 28.14
CA PRO A 134 -13.14 14.69 28.63
C PRO A 134 -14.09 14.54 27.44
N MET A 135 -14.12 13.33 26.88
CA MET A 135 -15.07 12.96 25.85
C MET A 135 -16.50 13.04 26.41
N TYR A 136 -17.44 13.55 25.60
CA TYR A 136 -18.86 13.34 25.82
C TYR A 136 -19.21 11.87 25.58
N GLN A 137 -18.80 10.99 26.51
CA GLN A 137 -19.15 9.57 26.48
C GLN A 137 -20.67 9.45 26.65
N SER A 138 -21.36 9.02 25.59
CA SER A 138 -22.80 8.87 25.64
C SER A 138 -23.18 7.67 26.51
N ASN A 139 -24.01 7.91 27.53
CA ASN A 139 -24.58 6.83 28.35
C ASN A 139 -25.37 5.80 27.51
N VAL A 140 -25.76 6.18 26.29
CA VAL A 140 -26.41 5.31 25.29
C VAL A 140 -25.44 4.30 24.66
N SER A 141 -24.17 4.65 24.39
CA SER A 141 -23.19 3.70 23.84
C SER A 141 -22.58 2.81 24.91
N LEU A 142 -22.39 3.34 26.13
CA LEU A 142 -21.93 2.57 27.29
C LEU A 142 -22.88 1.41 27.65
N ALA A 143 -24.18 1.54 27.38
CA ALA A 143 -25.15 0.46 27.57
C ALA A 143 -24.79 -0.79 26.75
N ALA A 144 -24.34 -0.63 25.50
CA ALA A 144 -23.94 -1.72 24.62
C ALA A 144 -22.58 -2.36 24.97
N LEU A 145 -21.85 -1.78 25.94
CA LEU A 145 -20.58 -2.31 26.46
C LEU A 145 -20.73 -3.13 27.75
N LEU A 146 -21.95 -3.27 28.27
CA LEU A 146 -22.24 -4.18 29.39
C LEU A 146 -22.15 -5.64 28.94
N PRO A 147 -21.55 -6.57 29.71
CA PRO A 147 -21.31 -7.96 29.28
C PRO A 147 -22.56 -8.76 28.89
N ASN A 148 -23.75 -8.33 29.35
CA ASN A 148 -25.05 -8.98 29.12
C ASN A 148 -26.07 -8.06 28.43
N ALA A 149 -25.63 -6.96 27.79
CA ALA A 149 -26.54 -6.14 27.00
C ALA A 149 -27.09 -6.95 25.81
N PRO A 150 -28.39 -6.85 25.49
CA PRO A 150 -28.86 -7.32 24.20
C PRO A 150 -28.13 -6.52 23.11
N PRO A 151 -27.68 -7.14 22.00
CA PRO A 151 -27.14 -6.39 20.88
C PRO A 151 -28.20 -5.39 20.38
N PRO A 152 -27.81 -4.21 19.88
CA PRO A 152 -28.76 -3.29 19.28
C PRO A 152 -29.54 -4.03 18.18
N ILE A 153 -30.87 -4.02 18.27
CA ILE A 153 -31.74 -4.79 17.37
C ILE A 153 -31.85 -4.06 16.02
N MET A 154 -30.74 -4.07 15.28
CA MET A 154 -30.76 -4.07 13.82
C MET A 154 -31.22 -5.47 13.41
N ALA A 155 -32.53 -5.65 13.31
CA ALA A 155 -33.11 -6.87 12.78
C ALA A 155 -32.76 -7.05 11.29
N LYS A 156 -33.08 -8.21 10.71
CA LYS A 156 -32.77 -8.56 9.32
C LYS A 156 -33.58 -7.77 8.27
N ASP A 157 -34.14 -6.63 8.64
CA ASP A 157 -35.14 -5.86 7.89
C ASP A 157 -34.57 -5.24 6.61
N TRP A 158 -33.24 -5.22 6.44
CA TRP A 158 -32.57 -4.85 5.19
C TRP A 158 -32.38 -6.04 4.22
N VAL A 159 -32.43 -7.29 4.72
CA VAL A 159 -32.30 -8.51 3.92
C VAL A 159 -33.68 -9.09 3.61
N LYS A 160 -34.58 -8.22 3.15
CA LYS A 160 -35.88 -8.60 2.57
C LYS A 160 -35.65 -9.25 1.19
N GLU A 161 -36.55 -10.13 0.79
CA GLU A 161 -36.56 -10.66 -0.58
C GLU A 161 -36.70 -9.52 -1.59
N GLY A 162 -35.93 -9.57 -2.68
CA GLY A 162 -35.89 -8.52 -3.69
C GLY A 162 -35.05 -7.26 -3.36
N TYR A 163 -34.60 -7.04 -2.12
CA TYR A 163 -33.80 -5.84 -1.79
C TYR A 163 -32.36 -5.89 -2.32
N ILE A 164 -31.77 -7.09 -2.42
CA ILE A 164 -30.40 -7.30 -2.90
C ILE A 164 -30.44 -8.24 -4.10
N ALA A 165 -30.03 -7.72 -5.26
CA ALA A 165 -29.84 -8.50 -6.48
C ALA A 165 -28.45 -9.15 -6.50
N ARG A 166 -28.40 -10.45 -6.80
CA ARG A 166 -27.16 -11.17 -7.09
C ARG A 166 -26.91 -11.15 -8.60
N LEU A 167 -26.13 -10.18 -9.06
CA LEU A 167 -25.82 -9.98 -10.48
C LEU A 167 -24.99 -11.13 -11.05
N HIS A 168 -24.11 -11.72 -10.24
CA HIS A 168 -23.32 -12.89 -10.64
C HIS A 168 -22.83 -13.70 -9.42
N ASP A 169 -22.51 -14.98 -9.64
CA ASP A 169 -21.95 -15.88 -8.63
C ASP A 169 -20.60 -15.45 -8.05
N ARG A 170 -19.89 -14.59 -8.78
CA ARG A 170 -18.57 -14.06 -8.43
C ARG A 170 -18.40 -12.62 -8.92
N ASP A 171 -17.83 -11.76 -8.09
CA ASP A 171 -17.44 -10.38 -8.44
C ASP A 171 -16.31 -10.33 -9.51
N ASP A 172 -15.28 -11.15 -9.36
CA ASP A 172 -14.10 -11.23 -10.22
C ASP A 172 -14.33 -11.85 -11.60
N ALA A 173 -15.59 -12.08 -12.00
CA ALA A 173 -15.93 -12.88 -13.18
C ALA A 173 -15.54 -12.24 -14.52
N GLU A 174 -15.69 -10.92 -14.64
CA GLU A 174 -15.30 -10.14 -15.82
C GLU A 174 -13.77 -9.99 -15.95
N ILE A 175 -13.03 -10.26 -14.88
CA ILE A 175 -11.56 -10.16 -14.81
C ILE A 175 -10.93 -11.54 -15.10
N TRP A 176 -11.52 -12.62 -14.58
CA TRP A 176 -10.96 -13.98 -14.60
C TRP A 176 -11.69 -14.92 -15.59
N ASN A 177 -11.41 -14.72 -16.88
CA ASN A 177 -11.86 -15.62 -17.95
C ASN A 177 -11.54 -17.10 -17.66
N GLY A 178 -12.43 -18.01 -18.08
CA GLY A 178 -12.46 -19.41 -17.62
C GLY A 178 -11.13 -20.17 -17.67
N TRP A 179 -10.36 -20.05 -18.77
CA TRP A 179 -9.07 -20.75 -18.90
C TRP A 179 -8.00 -20.20 -17.95
N LYS A 180 -7.93 -18.87 -17.75
CA LYS A 180 -7.03 -18.25 -16.76
C LYS A 180 -7.33 -18.79 -15.36
N ARG A 181 -8.62 -18.87 -15.02
CA ARG A 181 -9.10 -19.39 -13.73
C ARG A 181 -8.82 -20.89 -13.58
N LEU A 182 -8.81 -21.68 -14.65
CA LEU A 182 -8.40 -23.09 -14.60
C LEU A 182 -6.90 -23.22 -14.31
N LEU A 183 -6.05 -22.49 -15.02
CA LEU A 183 -4.60 -22.51 -14.79
C LEU A 183 -4.23 -21.93 -13.42
N PHE A 184 -4.93 -20.90 -12.94
CA PHE A 184 -4.72 -20.35 -11.59
C PHE A 184 -5.05 -21.36 -10.48
N ARG A 185 -5.97 -22.33 -10.69
CA ARG A 185 -6.19 -23.42 -9.71
C ARG A 185 -4.97 -24.33 -9.53
N ALA A 186 -4.08 -24.39 -10.53
CA ALA A 186 -2.83 -25.15 -10.41
C ALA A 186 -1.74 -24.39 -9.64
N VAL A 187 -1.87 -23.07 -9.43
CA VAL A 187 -0.83 -22.23 -8.80
C VAL A 187 -0.32 -22.82 -7.49
N PRO A 188 -1.14 -23.25 -6.50
CA PRO A 188 -0.61 -23.85 -5.28
C PRO A 188 0.23 -25.11 -5.49
N LEU A 189 -0.13 -25.97 -6.46
CA LEU A 189 0.63 -27.17 -6.80
C LEU A 189 1.92 -26.82 -7.53
N LEU A 190 1.89 -25.82 -8.42
CA LEU A 190 3.08 -25.27 -9.07
C LEU A 190 4.01 -24.60 -8.07
N THR A 191 3.47 -23.90 -7.06
CA THR A 191 4.23 -23.26 -5.98
C THR A 191 4.84 -24.30 -5.05
N LEU A 192 4.13 -25.38 -4.73
CA LEU A 192 4.66 -26.52 -3.97
C LEU A 192 5.79 -27.22 -4.74
N LEU A 193 5.59 -27.52 -6.02
CA LEU A 193 6.60 -28.11 -6.89
C LEU A 193 7.83 -27.19 -7.00
N ASN A 194 7.62 -25.89 -7.21
CA ASN A 194 8.69 -24.90 -7.29
C ASN A 194 9.53 -24.86 -5.99
N THR A 195 8.87 -24.77 -4.83
CA THR A 195 9.53 -24.81 -3.53
C THR A 195 10.29 -26.13 -3.33
N ALA A 196 9.72 -27.27 -3.74
CA ALA A 196 10.39 -28.57 -3.63
C ALA A 196 11.62 -28.68 -4.54
N MET A 197 11.55 -28.23 -5.80
CA MET A 197 12.69 -28.22 -6.73
C MET A 197 13.79 -27.26 -6.25
N TYR A 198 13.43 -26.09 -5.75
CA TYR A 198 14.39 -25.13 -5.19
C TYR A 198 15.08 -25.66 -3.93
N LEU A 199 14.33 -26.28 -3.00
CA LEU A 199 14.91 -26.91 -1.81
C LEU A 199 15.80 -28.12 -2.16
N ALA A 200 15.42 -28.91 -3.17
CA ALA A 200 16.25 -30.02 -3.66
C ALA A 200 17.56 -29.51 -4.29
N TYR A 201 17.51 -28.44 -5.10
CA TYR A 201 18.69 -27.76 -5.62
C TYR A 201 19.59 -27.23 -4.49
N LEU A 202 19.03 -26.53 -3.50
CA LEU A 202 19.79 -25.97 -2.38
C LEU A 202 20.43 -27.07 -1.50
N ALA A 203 19.70 -28.15 -1.22
CA ALA A 203 20.22 -29.30 -0.48
C ALA A 203 21.35 -30.01 -1.24
N TYR A 204 21.19 -30.24 -2.54
CA TYR A 204 22.24 -30.82 -3.38
C TYR A 204 23.47 -29.91 -3.49
N ARG A 205 23.26 -28.59 -3.58
CA ARG A 205 24.33 -27.58 -3.56
C ARG A 205 25.12 -27.57 -2.25
N ILE A 206 24.45 -27.73 -1.11
CA ILE A 206 25.11 -27.89 0.20
C ILE A 206 25.93 -29.19 0.24
N TYR A 207 25.38 -30.30 -0.26
CA TYR A 207 26.11 -31.57 -0.40
C TYR A 207 27.38 -31.44 -1.26
N CYS A 208 27.29 -30.78 -2.41
CA CYS A 208 28.44 -30.54 -3.29
C CYS A 208 29.54 -29.68 -2.65
N VAL A 209 29.18 -28.67 -1.85
CA VAL A 209 30.15 -27.88 -1.07
C VAL A 209 30.84 -28.75 -0.01
N ILE A 210 30.11 -29.61 0.69
CA ILE A 210 30.67 -30.53 1.70
C ILE A 210 31.59 -31.57 1.04
N SER A 211 31.17 -32.17 -0.08
CA SER A 211 31.99 -33.12 -0.87
C SER A 211 33.30 -32.47 -1.33
N ALA A 212 33.23 -31.26 -1.90
CA ALA A 212 34.42 -30.51 -2.31
C ALA A 212 35.34 -30.18 -1.11
N GLN A 213 34.82 -29.79 0.04
CA GLN A 213 35.64 -29.59 1.25
C GLN A 213 36.37 -30.85 1.70
N GLN A 214 35.70 -32.01 1.61
CA GLN A 214 36.28 -33.30 1.99
C GLN A 214 37.37 -33.72 1.00
N ALA A 215 37.10 -33.67 -0.31
CA ALA A 215 38.04 -34.08 -1.36
C ALA A 215 39.28 -33.17 -1.49
N TYR A 216 39.12 -31.85 -1.32
CA TYR A 216 40.23 -30.89 -1.41
C TYR A 216 40.84 -30.52 -0.03
N HIS A 217 40.41 -31.19 1.05
CA HIS A 217 40.85 -30.98 2.45
C HIS A 217 40.93 -29.49 2.88
N SER A 218 40.01 -28.66 2.40
CA SER A 218 40.08 -27.20 2.51
C SER A 218 38.70 -26.57 2.69
N THR A 219 38.62 -25.51 3.47
CA THR A 219 37.34 -24.84 3.78
C THR A 219 37.00 -23.80 2.70
N PHE A 220 35.98 -24.10 1.88
CA PHE A 220 35.42 -23.21 0.87
C PHE A 220 34.58 -22.09 1.52
N VAL A 221 35.21 -21.20 2.31
CA VAL A 221 34.55 -20.13 3.09
C VAL A 221 33.57 -19.31 2.24
N LEU A 222 33.94 -18.99 1.00
CA LEU A 222 33.13 -18.16 0.11
C LEU A 222 31.90 -18.90 -0.45
N ALA A 223 31.96 -20.23 -0.59
CA ALA A 223 30.78 -21.03 -0.92
C ALA A 223 29.78 -21.03 0.24
N TRP A 224 30.24 -21.08 1.49
CA TRP A 224 29.38 -20.93 2.67
C TRP A 224 28.80 -19.53 2.82
N VAL A 225 29.57 -18.48 2.55
CA VAL A 225 29.04 -17.11 2.49
C VAL A 225 27.94 -17.00 1.43
N PHE A 226 28.14 -17.57 0.25
CA PHE A 226 27.13 -17.52 -0.81
C PHE A 226 25.91 -18.43 -0.52
N ILE A 227 26.08 -19.58 0.17
CA ILE A 227 24.95 -20.35 0.72
C ILE A 227 24.17 -19.50 1.74
N GLY A 228 24.84 -18.76 2.63
CA GLY A 228 24.18 -17.85 3.57
C GLY A 228 23.41 -16.71 2.88
N VAL A 229 23.96 -16.17 1.78
CA VAL A 229 23.28 -15.19 0.91
C VAL A 229 22.07 -15.80 0.20
N GLU A 230 22.17 -17.04 -0.31
CA GLU A 230 21.01 -17.74 -0.88
C GLU A 230 19.95 -18.02 0.18
N PHE A 231 20.30 -18.43 1.41
CA PHE A 231 19.33 -18.57 2.51
C PHE A 231 18.62 -17.24 2.85
N ALA A 232 19.33 -16.12 2.81
CA ALA A 232 18.75 -14.79 3.03
C ALA A 232 17.70 -14.39 1.98
N VAL A 233 17.78 -14.94 0.76
CA VAL A 233 16.76 -14.81 -0.31
C VAL A 233 15.70 -15.91 -0.24
N ALA A 234 16.10 -17.13 0.13
CA ALA A 234 15.24 -18.30 0.24
C ALA A 234 14.12 -18.06 1.25
N ILE A 235 14.42 -17.50 2.42
CA ILE A 235 13.43 -17.29 3.48
C ILE A 235 12.23 -16.43 3.02
N PRO A 236 12.38 -15.20 2.49
CA PRO A 236 11.25 -14.44 1.97
C PRO A 236 10.57 -15.09 0.77
N SER A 237 11.32 -15.77 -0.12
CA SER A 237 10.75 -16.52 -1.25
C SER A 237 9.85 -17.66 -0.78
N ILE A 238 10.31 -18.48 0.16
CA ILE A 238 9.57 -19.59 0.79
C ILE A 238 8.35 -19.04 1.55
N MET A 239 8.48 -17.93 2.28
CA MET A 239 7.36 -17.32 3.00
C MET A 239 6.30 -16.73 2.06
N HIS A 240 6.70 -16.16 0.92
CA HIS A 240 5.77 -15.76 -0.14
C HIS A 240 5.12 -16.98 -0.82
N ASN A 241 5.88 -18.05 -1.07
CA ASN A 241 5.36 -19.29 -1.64
C ASN A 241 4.34 -19.97 -0.70
N LEU A 242 4.62 -20.06 0.60
CA LEU A 242 3.68 -20.58 1.61
C LEU A 242 2.37 -19.76 1.64
N TRP A 243 2.42 -18.47 1.37
CA TRP A 243 1.25 -17.61 1.23
C TRP A 243 0.47 -17.87 -0.06
N THR A 244 1.18 -17.96 -1.19
CA THR A 244 0.60 -18.29 -2.50
C THR A 244 -0.03 -19.68 -2.51
N MET A 245 0.51 -20.65 -1.76
CA MET A 245 -0.12 -21.96 -1.55
C MET A 245 -1.49 -21.85 -0.85
N MET A 246 -1.73 -20.84 -0.02
CA MET A 246 -3.05 -20.63 0.59
C MET A 246 -4.15 -20.20 -0.41
N ALA A 247 -3.81 -19.92 -1.67
CA ALA A 247 -4.78 -19.81 -2.76
C ALA A 247 -5.56 -21.12 -3.03
N LEU A 248 -5.18 -22.25 -2.41
CA LEU A 248 -6.02 -23.46 -2.28
C LEU A 248 -7.41 -23.15 -1.69
N LYS A 249 -7.51 -22.17 -0.78
CA LYS A 249 -8.78 -21.78 -0.18
C LYS A 249 -9.60 -21.00 -1.21
N LYS A 250 -10.65 -21.64 -1.74
CA LYS A 250 -11.55 -21.05 -2.75
C LYS A 250 -12.27 -19.81 -2.19
N ARG A 251 -11.91 -18.61 -2.68
CA ARG A 251 -12.69 -17.37 -2.50
C ARG A 251 -14.09 -17.52 -3.13
N GLN A 252 -15.11 -17.08 -2.41
CA GLN A 252 -16.53 -17.15 -2.80
C GLN A 252 -17.26 -15.84 -2.45
N ARG A 253 -16.97 -14.76 -3.19
CA ARG A 253 -17.59 -13.44 -3.06
C ARG A 253 -18.49 -13.18 -4.28
N PRO A 254 -19.83 -13.13 -4.15
CA PRO A 254 -20.73 -12.88 -5.28
C PRO A 254 -20.68 -11.41 -5.73
N LYS A 255 -21.15 -11.12 -6.95
CA LYS A 255 -21.39 -9.75 -7.43
C LYS A 255 -22.80 -9.34 -6.99
N LEU A 256 -22.93 -8.30 -6.16
CA LEU A 256 -24.20 -7.87 -5.56
C LEU A 256 -24.54 -6.41 -5.91
N ARG A 257 -25.84 -6.08 -5.95
CA ARG A 257 -26.39 -4.71 -5.97
C ARG A 257 -27.54 -4.57 -4.97
N LEU A 258 -27.54 -3.49 -4.20
CA LEU A 258 -28.68 -3.03 -3.41
C LEU A 258 -29.67 -2.32 -4.36
N VAL A 259 -30.82 -2.92 -4.62
CA VAL A 259 -31.80 -2.44 -5.63
C VAL A 259 -33.04 -1.78 -5.01
N ALA A 260 -33.21 -1.86 -3.70
CA ALA A 260 -34.21 -1.07 -2.97
C ALA A 260 -33.73 0.36 -2.70
N ASP A 261 -34.68 1.24 -2.39
CA ASP A 261 -34.42 2.63 -1.95
C ASP A 261 -34.75 2.87 -0.46
N ASP A 262 -35.43 1.94 0.20
CA ASP A 262 -35.39 1.88 1.67
C ASP A 262 -34.07 1.20 2.09
N VAL A 263 -33.06 2.01 2.43
CA VAL A 263 -31.68 1.58 2.65
C VAL A 263 -31.04 2.25 3.87
N PRO A 264 -29.96 1.67 4.45
CA PRO A 264 -29.24 2.26 5.58
C PRO A 264 -28.70 3.67 5.32
N THR A 265 -28.50 4.45 6.39
CA THR A 265 -27.86 5.77 6.30
C THR A 265 -26.33 5.67 6.20
N VAL A 266 -25.73 6.47 5.30
CA VAL A 266 -24.29 6.45 5.00
C VAL A 266 -23.67 7.85 5.11
N ASP A 267 -22.63 7.97 5.93
CA ASP A 267 -21.73 9.12 5.99
C ASP A 267 -20.55 8.94 5.02
N VAL A 268 -20.53 9.64 3.89
CA VAL A 268 -19.43 9.58 2.90
C VAL A 268 -18.42 10.68 3.19
N PHE A 269 -17.23 10.34 3.68
CA PHE A 269 -16.16 11.29 3.96
C PHE A 269 -15.18 11.40 2.78
N ILE A 270 -14.79 12.61 2.40
CA ILE A 270 -13.70 12.87 1.45
C ILE A 270 -12.61 13.61 2.21
N THR A 271 -11.43 12.99 2.39
CA THR A 271 -10.34 13.62 3.15
C THR A 271 -9.29 14.26 2.24
N CYS A 272 -9.08 15.57 2.42
CA CYS A 272 -8.01 16.34 1.76
C CYS A 272 -7.09 17.03 2.79
N CYS A 273 -5.89 17.43 2.34
CA CYS A 273 -4.83 18.06 3.12
C CYS A 273 -3.97 19.02 2.23
N GLY A 274 -4.61 19.71 1.28
CA GLY A 274 -3.97 20.71 0.41
C GLY A 274 -3.64 20.23 -1.01
N GLU A 275 -4.34 19.20 -1.48
CA GLU A 275 -4.46 18.86 -2.89
C GLU A 275 -5.18 19.99 -3.65
N GLU A 276 -5.07 20.02 -4.98
CA GLU A 276 -5.65 21.07 -5.83
C GLU A 276 -7.19 21.01 -5.84
N ASP A 277 -7.85 22.16 -5.68
CA ASP A 277 -9.31 22.25 -5.48
C ASP A 277 -10.10 21.46 -6.54
N ASP A 278 -9.74 21.55 -7.83
CA ASP A 278 -10.42 20.83 -8.93
C ASP A 278 -10.32 19.29 -8.80
N VAL A 279 -9.21 18.78 -8.27
CA VAL A 279 -9.03 17.34 -8.00
C VAL A 279 -9.99 16.89 -6.90
N VAL A 280 -10.11 17.68 -5.83
CA VAL A 280 -11.06 17.42 -4.75
C VAL A 280 -12.50 17.52 -5.25
N LEU A 281 -12.82 18.58 -6.01
CA LEU A 281 -14.18 18.87 -6.49
C LEU A 281 -14.70 17.82 -7.47
N ASP A 282 -13.85 17.20 -8.30
CA ASP A 282 -14.28 16.07 -9.13
C ASP A 282 -14.62 14.83 -8.31
N THR A 283 -13.86 14.55 -7.25
CA THR A 283 -14.18 13.49 -6.29
C THR A 283 -15.46 13.80 -5.52
N VAL A 284 -15.71 15.07 -5.16
CA VAL A 284 -16.97 15.52 -4.54
C VAL A 284 -18.14 15.35 -5.49
N ARG A 285 -18.06 15.85 -6.73
CA ARG A 285 -19.12 15.68 -7.74
C ARG A 285 -19.39 14.20 -8.01
N GLY A 286 -18.35 13.38 -8.17
CA GLY A 286 -18.48 11.93 -8.36
C GLY A 286 -19.15 11.24 -7.17
N ALA A 287 -18.77 11.56 -5.93
CA ALA A 287 -19.43 11.05 -4.74
C ALA A 287 -20.88 11.54 -4.62
N CYS A 288 -21.16 12.78 -5.03
CA CYS A 288 -22.50 13.34 -5.10
C CYS A 288 -23.34 12.73 -6.22
N ASP A 289 -22.80 12.12 -7.29
CA ASP A 289 -23.58 11.50 -8.38
C ASP A 289 -23.84 9.99 -8.19
N VAL A 290 -23.30 9.39 -7.13
CA VAL A 290 -23.54 7.99 -6.77
C VAL A 290 -25.05 7.69 -6.72
N ASP A 291 -25.43 6.54 -7.28
CA ASP A 291 -26.79 6.04 -7.23
C ASP A 291 -27.09 5.54 -5.82
N TYR A 292 -27.64 6.42 -5.00
CA TYR A 292 -28.15 6.12 -3.67
C TYR A 292 -29.26 7.13 -3.32
N PRO A 293 -30.29 6.75 -2.54
CA PRO A 293 -31.37 7.66 -2.14
C PRO A 293 -30.84 8.88 -1.38
N ARG A 294 -31.23 10.08 -1.81
CA ARG A 294 -30.65 11.37 -1.37
C ARG A 294 -30.87 11.67 0.12
N ASP A 295 -31.92 11.11 0.72
CA ASP A 295 -32.22 11.16 2.15
C ASP A 295 -31.40 10.16 2.98
N ARG A 296 -30.74 9.19 2.34
CA ARG A 296 -29.99 8.10 3.00
C ARG A 296 -28.48 8.23 2.90
N PHE A 297 -27.92 9.21 2.19
CA PHE A 297 -26.47 9.49 2.27
C PHE A 297 -26.15 10.97 2.19
N ARG A 298 -25.00 11.35 2.74
CA ARG A 298 -24.42 12.69 2.63
C ARG A 298 -22.92 12.63 2.41
N VAL A 299 -22.41 13.58 1.63
CA VAL A 299 -21.00 13.74 1.27
C VAL A 299 -20.41 14.84 2.14
N ILE A 300 -19.35 14.54 2.87
CA ILE A 300 -18.74 15.44 3.85
C ILE A 300 -17.25 15.59 3.51
N VAL A 301 -16.88 16.78 3.02
CA VAL A 301 -15.49 17.16 2.77
C VAL A 301 -14.82 17.49 4.09
N LEU A 302 -13.77 16.74 4.42
CA LEU A 302 -12.97 16.88 5.63
C LEU A 302 -11.62 17.48 5.24
N ASP A 303 -11.51 18.81 5.30
CA ASP A 303 -10.32 19.54 4.89
C ASP A 303 -9.34 19.73 6.07
N ASP A 304 -8.20 19.02 6.00
CA ASP A 304 -7.11 19.12 6.96
C ASP A 304 -6.09 20.24 6.63
N ALA A 305 -6.27 20.98 5.53
CA ALA A 305 -5.54 22.21 5.20
C ALA A 305 -6.30 23.49 5.60
N LYS A 306 -7.63 23.50 5.43
CA LYS A 306 -8.56 24.65 5.55
C LYS A 306 -8.35 25.67 4.40
N SER A 307 -8.59 25.23 3.18
CA SER A 307 -8.61 26.02 1.95
C SER A 307 -9.89 26.85 1.87
N ALA A 308 -9.75 28.17 1.86
CA ALA A 308 -10.89 29.09 1.74
C ALA A 308 -11.54 29.06 0.34
N THR A 309 -10.80 28.67 -0.70
CA THR A 309 -11.33 28.50 -2.06
C THR A 309 -12.12 27.20 -2.18
N LEU A 310 -11.61 26.09 -1.60
CA LEU A 310 -12.35 24.83 -1.51
C LEU A 310 -13.64 24.98 -0.68
N GLU A 311 -13.58 25.70 0.44
CA GLU A 311 -14.75 26.00 1.29
C GLU A 311 -15.88 26.66 0.48
N VAL A 312 -15.54 27.72 -0.27
CA VAL A 312 -16.50 28.44 -1.14
C VAL A 312 -16.98 27.56 -2.30
N ALA A 313 -16.10 26.77 -2.92
CA ALA A 313 -16.48 25.89 -4.03
C ALA A 313 -17.42 24.75 -3.61
N VAL A 314 -17.17 24.12 -2.46
CA VAL A 314 -18.06 23.09 -1.90
C VAL A 314 -19.38 23.70 -1.41
N GLN A 315 -19.36 24.91 -0.83
CA GLN A 315 -20.60 25.64 -0.49
C GLN A 315 -21.43 25.99 -1.73
N ALA A 316 -20.81 26.28 -2.87
CA ALA A 316 -21.54 26.50 -4.13
C ALA A 316 -22.27 25.23 -4.62
N LEU A 317 -21.71 24.04 -4.38
CA LEU A 317 -22.32 22.76 -4.75
C LEU A 317 -23.60 22.42 -3.97
N ASP A 318 -23.82 22.98 -2.77
CA ASP A 318 -25.07 22.79 -2.00
C ASP A 318 -26.32 23.25 -2.77
N SER A 319 -26.17 24.23 -3.67
CA SER A 319 -27.25 24.69 -4.56
C SER A 319 -27.71 23.63 -5.58
N VAL A 320 -26.90 22.59 -5.83
CA VAL A 320 -27.16 21.47 -6.74
C VAL A 320 -27.36 20.16 -5.97
N TYR A 321 -26.64 19.98 -4.86
CA TYR A 321 -26.56 18.76 -4.07
C TYR A 321 -26.79 19.08 -2.58
N HIS A 322 -28.05 19.16 -2.15
CA HIS A 322 -28.46 19.43 -0.75
C HIS A 322 -28.03 18.36 0.29
N ASN A 323 -27.16 17.43 -0.12
CA ASN A 323 -26.55 16.42 0.73
C ASN A 323 -25.01 16.54 0.79
N VAL A 324 -24.43 17.68 0.40
CA VAL A 324 -22.99 17.98 0.53
C VAL A 324 -22.71 18.89 1.73
N TYR A 325 -21.60 18.66 2.42
CA TYR A 325 -21.14 19.45 3.56
C TYR A 325 -19.62 19.66 3.49
N TYR A 326 -19.15 20.80 3.99
CA TYR A 326 -17.72 21.09 4.20
C TYR A 326 -17.42 21.22 5.69
N MET A 327 -16.30 20.65 6.14
CA MET A 327 -15.81 20.77 7.50
C MET A 327 -14.28 20.87 7.51
N ALA A 328 -13.74 21.81 8.29
CA ALA A 328 -12.30 21.96 8.51
C ALA A 328 -12.00 22.14 10.01
N ARG A 329 -11.19 21.25 10.57
CA ARG A 329 -10.93 21.20 12.02
C ARG A 329 -9.87 22.18 12.49
N THR A 330 -10.04 22.68 13.71
CA THR A 330 -9.03 23.50 14.40
C THR A 330 -7.82 22.65 14.81
N LYS A 331 -6.62 23.01 14.34
CA LYS A 331 -5.35 22.36 14.68
C LYS A 331 -4.55 23.23 15.66
N THR A 332 -4.48 22.83 16.92
CA THR A 332 -3.76 23.59 17.97
C THR A 332 -2.24 23.40 17.83
N PRO A 333 -1.43 24.49 17.73
CA PRO A 333 0.02 24.39 17.66
C PRO A 333 0.62 23.60 18.84
N GLY A 334 1.55 22.69 18.53
CA GLY A 334 2.20 21.82 19.52
C GLY A 334 1.41 20.57 19.92
N VAL A 335 0.10 20.48 19.59
CA VAL A 335 -0.71 19.28 19.82
C VAL A 335 -0.65 18.38 18.57
N PRO A 336 -0.35 17.07 18.69
CA PRO A 336 -0.43 16.15 17.57
C PRO A 336 -1.86 16.03 17.02
N HIS A 337 -2.09 16.47 15.77
CA HIS A 337 -3.42 16.37 15.14
C HIS A 337 -3.66 15.02 14.42
N HIS A 338 -2.66 14.14 14.37
CA HIS A 338 -2.75 12.78 13.82
C HIS A 338 -3.25 12.66 12.36
N PHE A 339 -3.11 13.72 11.54
CA PHE A 339 -3.36 13.71 10.08
C PHE A 339 -4.73 13.09 9.73
N LYS A 340 -4.80 12.27 8.66
CA LYS A 340 -6.04 11.64 8.16
C LYS A 340 -6.81 10.89 9.26
N ALA A 341 -6.15 10.07 10.09
CA ALA A 341 -6.81 9.36 11.19
C ALA A 341 -7.55 10.30 12.16
N GLY A 342 -6.92 11.42 12.54
CA GLY A 342 -7.55 12.42 13.40
C GLY A 342 -8.61 13.26 12.67
N ASN A 343 -8.52 13.40 11.34
CA ASN A 343 -9.50 14.12 10.54
C ASN A 343 -10.78 13.29 10.35
N LEU A 344 -10.63 11.99 10.05
CA LEU A 344 -11.71 11.01 10.04
C LEU A 344 -12.43 10.96 11.39
N ASN A 345 -11.70 10.88 12.51
CA ASN A 345 -12.31 10.90 13.85
C ASN A 345 -13.08 12.20 14.13
N TYR A 346 -12.55 13.37 13.72
CA TYR A 346 -13.29 14.62 13.81
C TYR A 346 -14.60 14.60 12.99
N GLY A 347 -14.58 14.03 11.77
CA GLY A 347 -15.80 13.80 10.99
C GLY A 347 -16.80 12.88 11.72
N LEU A 348 -16.32 11.76 12.28
CA LEU A 348 -17.15 10.84 13.07
C LEU A 348 -17.81 11.54 14.27
N ASP A 349 -17.12 12.44 14.95
CA ASP A 349 -17.68 13.24 16.06
C ASP A 349 -18.70 14.27 15.54
N MET A 350 -18.39 14.99 14.46
CA MET A 350 -19.25 16.04 13.90
C MET A 350 -20.54 15.53 13.27
N THR A 351 -20.55 14.31 12.71
CA THR A 351 -21.77 13.69 12.13
C THR A 351 -22.94 13.54 13.10
N HIS A 352 -22.68 13.50 14.42
CA HIS A 352 -23.74 13.48 15.43
C HIS A 352 -24.55 14.79 15.49
N ASN A 353 -23.98 15.91 15.04
CA ASN A 353 -24.60 17.23 15.08
C ASN A 353 -25.36 17.58 13.78
N LEU A 354 -25.28 16.73 12.75
CA LEU A 354 -25.96 16.91 11.47
C LEU A 354 -27.41 16.37 11.52
N PRO A 355 -28.32 16.85 10.65
CA PRO A 355 -29.68 16.32 10.55
C PRO A 355 -29.70 14.80 10.37
N GLY A 356 -30.59 14.12 11.12
CA GLY A 356 -30.66 12.66 11.18
C GLY A 356 -29.63 11.99 12.12
N GLY A 357 -28.69 12.74 12.71
CA GLY A 357 -27.61 12.20 13.53
C GLY A 357 -26.54 11.49 12.67
N ALA A 358 -25.72 10.64 13.30
CA ALA A 358 -24.67 9.87 12.63
C ALA A 358 -25.23 8.69 11.81
N GLY A 359 -24.60 8.38 10.67
CA GLY A 359 -24.98 7.28 9.80
C GLY A 359 -24.73 5.90 10.42
N GLN A 360 -25.54 4.91 10.01
CA GLN A 360 -25.35 3.50 10.37
C GLN A 360 -24.03 2.95 9.81
N TYR A 361 -23.63 3.47 8.64
CA TYR A 361 -22.37 3.19 7.99
C TYR A 361 -21.61 4.48 7.70
N MET A 362 -20.29 4.38 7.68
CA MET A 362 -19.39 5.41 7.19
C MET A 362 -18.62 4.85 5.99
N ALA A 363 -18.38 5.68 4.98
CA ALA A 363 -17.56 5.39 3.83
C ALA A 363 -16.50 6.47 3.68
N ALA A 364 -15.36 6.17 3.05
CA ALA A 364 -14.32 7.18 2.84
C ALA A 364 -13.68 7.11 1.45
N LEU A 365 -13.35 8.28 0.91
CA LEU A 365 -12.55 8.47 -0.30
C LEU A 365 -11.32 9.34 0.01
N ASP A 366 -10.19 9.02 -0.63
CA ASP A 366 -9.08 9.96 -0.75
C ASP A 366 -9.43 11.06 -1.76
N ALA A 367 -8.84 12.24 -1.61
CA ALA A 367 -9.17 13.45 -2.38
C ALA A 367 -9.15 13.29 -3.90
N ASP A 368 -8.38 12.35 -4.43
CA ASP A 368 -8.20 12.10 -5.87
C ASP A 368 -8.96 10.87 -6.40
N MET A 369 -9.66 10.13 -5.53
CA MET A 369 -10.31 8.85 -5.84
C MET A 369 -11.77 9.02 -6.24
N ILE A 370 -12.02 9.29 -7.52
CA ILE A 370 -13.36 9.43 -8.08
C ILE A 370 -14.11 8.07 -7.99
N PRO A 371 -15.28 8.00 -7.35
CA PRO A 371 -16.06 6.77 -7.27
C PRO A 371 -16.86 6.50 -8.56
N GLU A 372 -17.15 5.24 -8.85
CA GLU A 372 -18.15 4.89 -9.86
C GLU A 372 -19.57 5.01 -9.27
N ARG A 373 -20.55 5.30 -10.14
CA ARG A 373 -21.94 5.53 -9.73
C ARG A 373 -22.59 4.39 -8.93
N ASP A 374 -22.17 3.14 -9.16
CA ASP A 374 -22.64 1.94 -8.44
C ASP A 374 -22.08 1.77 -7.02
N TRP A 375 -21.07 2.55 -6.62
CA TRP A 375 -20.15 2.26 -5.51
C TRP A 375 -20.83 1.84 -4.19
N LEU A 376 -21.76 2.65 -3.68
CA LEU A 376 -22.48 2.33 -2.44
C LEU A 376 -23.38 1.09 -2.60
N ARG A 377 -24.19 1.02 -3.67
CA ARG A 377 -25.08 -0.12 -3.96
C ARG A 377 -24.32 -1.43 -4.18
N ALA A 378 -23.07 -1.38 -4.62
CA ALA A 378 -22.21 -2.55 -4.80
C ALA A 378 -21.68 -3.09 -3.46
N ILE A 379 -21.21 -2.22 -2.56
CA ILE A 379 -20.49 -2.64 -1.35
C ILE A 379 -21.44 -2.91 -0.17
N LEU A 380 -22.45 -2.07 0.09
CA LEU A 380 -23.35 -2.22 1.25
C LEU A 380 -24.01 -3.61 1.39
N PRO A 381 -24.46 -4.31 0.32
CA PRO A 381 -24.98 -5.68 0.41
C PRO A 381 -24.08 -6.66 1.18
N HIS A 382 -22.76 -6.50 1.09
CA HIS A 382 -21.82 -7.37 1.80
C HIS A 382 -21.73 -7.09 3.30
N LEU A 383 -22.13 -5.90 3.76
CA LEU A 383 -22.29 -5.58 5.18
C LEU A 383 -23.69 -5.93 5.71
N LEU A 384 -24.69 -5.96 4.84
CA LEU A 384 -26.08 -6.25 5.22
C LEU A 384 -26.39 -7.76 5.30
N ILE A 385 -25.73 -8.60 4.50
CA ILE A 385 -25.93 -10.06 4.51
C ILE A 385 -25.20 -10.75 5.68
N ASP A 386 -24.13 -10.15 6.20
CA ASP A 386 -23.29 -10.72 7.25
C ASP A 386 -23.12 -9.70 8.38
N ASP A 387 -23.88 -9.89 9.46
CA ASP A 387 -23.90 -9.00 10.63
C ASP A 387 -22.53 -8.88 11.32
N LYS A 388 -21.59 -9.79 11.04
CA LYS A 388 -20.20 -9.70 11.52
C LYS A 388 -19.23 -9.11 10.50
N MET A 389 -19.69 -8.69 9.32
CA MET A 389 -18.91 -7.85 8.43
C MET A 389 -18.86 -6.43 8.98
N ALA A 390 -17.67 -5.98 9.36
CA ALA A 390 -17.44 -4.61 9.81
C ALA A 390 -17.04 -3.70 8.65
N LEU A 391 -16.12 -4.12 7.79
CA LEU A 391 -15.54 -3.28 6.72
C LEU A 391 -15.45 -4.04 5.40
N ALA A 392 -15.86 -3.40 4.31
CA ALA A 392 -15.62 -3.91 2.96
C ALA A 392 -14.91 -2.85 2.10
N CYS A 393 -13.87 -3.25 1.37
CA CYS A 393 -13.07 -2.38 0.52
C CYS A 393 -13.05 -2.87 -0.95
N PRO A 394 -13.14 -1.97 -1.94
CA PRO A 394 -12.86 -2.26 -3.33
C PRO A 394 -11.35 -2.15 -3.60
N PRO A 395 -10.87 -2.55 -4.79
CA PRO A 395 -9.56 -2.13 -5.26
C PRO A 395 -9.41 -0.61 -5.29
N GLN A 396 -8.18 -0.13 -5.11
CA GLN A 396 -7.76 1.16 -5.64
C GLN A 396 -7.23 0.91 -7.06
N LEU A 397 -7.80 1.59 -8.03
CA LEU A 397 -7.38 1.57 -9.44
C LEU A 397 -7.03 3.00 -9.86
N PHE A 398 -6.31 3.15 -10.96
CA PHE A 398 -5.72 4.43 -11.33
C PHE A 398 -5.87 4.76 -12.82
N TYR A 399 -6.03 6.06 -13.14
CA TYR A 399 -6.24 6.53 -14.52
C TYR A 399 -5.07 7.30 -15.15
N ASN A 400 -4.11 7.80 -14.35
CA ASN A 400 -2.89 8.47 -14.86
C ASN A 400 -1.64 7.56 -14.90
N THR A 401 -1.83 6.23 -14.83
CA THR A 401 -0.72 5.26 -14.92
C THR A 401 -0.10 5.26 -16.33
N PRO A 402 1.20 5.57 -16.49
CA PRO A 402 1.84 5.64 -17.79
C PRO A 402 1.92 4.28 -18.51
N ALA A 403 2.05 4.32 -19.83
CA ALA A 403 2.32 3.13 -20.65
C ALA A 403 3.56 2.37 -20.15
N SER A 404 3.49 1.05 -20.20
CA SER A 404 4.43 0.11 -19.56
C SER A 404 4.56 0.17 -18.04
N ASP A 405 3.97 1.14 -17.32
CA ASP A 405 4.09 1.31 -15.86
C ASP A 405 5.52 1.04 -15.30
N PRO A 406 6.53 1.85 -15.70
CA PRO A 406 7.93 1.60 -15.36
C PRO A 406 8.24 1.59 -13.85
N LEU A 407 7.40 2.22 -13.03
CA LEU A 407 7.54 2.25 -11.57
C LEU A 407 6.59 1.26 -10.85
N ALA A 408 5.88 0.40 -11.60
CA ALA A 408 4.90 -0.56 -11.07
C ALA A 408 3.87 0.06 -10.10
N GLN A 409 3.37 1.26 -10.42
CA GLN A 409 2.47 2.05 -9.58
C GLN A 409 1.03 1.53 -9.55
N SER A 410 0.60 0.84 -10.60
CA SER A 410 -0.79 0.37 -10.81
C SER A 410 -1.41 -0.44 -9.68
N LEU A 411 -0.60 -1.13 -8.86
CA LEU A 411 -1.03 -2.12 -7.87
C LEU A 411 -1.78 -3.35 -8.42
N ASP A 412 -2.00 -3.48 -9.73
CA ASP A 412 -2.70 -4.60 -10.40
C ASP A 412 -2.36 -5.99 -9.85
N PHE A 413 -1.07 -6.31 -9.60
CA PHE A 413 -0.68 -7.60 -9.03
C PHE A 413 -1.18 -7.79 -7.59
N PHE A 414 -1.12 -6.75 -6.78
CA PHE A 414 -1.65 -6.74 -5.43
C PHE A 414 -3.19 -6.82 -5.44
N VAL A 415 -3.84 -6.05 -6.31
CA VAL A 415 -5.30 -6.00 -6.47
C VAL A 415 -5.89 -7.30 -7.03
N HIS A 416 -5.32 -7.87 -8.08
CA HIS A 416 -5.93 -8.99 -8.81
C HIS A 416 -5.44 -10.38 -8.38
N VAL A 417 -4.34 -10.46 -7.62
CA VAL A 417 -3.79 -11.74 -7.09
C VAL A 417 -3.78 -11.74 -5.56
N ILE A 418 -3.20 -10.74 -4.92
CA ILE A 418 -2.92 -10.77 -3.47
C ILE A 418 -4.18 -10.56 -2.61
N GLU A 419 -4.97 -9.50 -2.83
CA GLU A 419 -6.19 -9.28 -2.05
C GLU A 419 -7.22 -10.43 -2.19
N PRO A 420 -7.43 -11.05 -3.37
CA PRO A 420 -8.26 -12.25 -3.48
C PRO A 420 -7.77 -13.46 -2.68
N ILE A 421 -6.45 -13.64 -2.50
CA ILE A 421 -5.90 -14.71 -1.64
C ILE A 421 -6.15 -14.39 -0.17
N LYS A 422 -5.97 -13.13 0.24
CA LYS A 422 -6.23 -12.68 1.61
C LYS A 422 -7.72 -12.76 1.97
N ASP A 423 -8.62 -12.33 1.08
CA ASP A 423 -10.07 -12.36 1.29
C ASP A 423 -10.59 -13.80 1.46
N ALA A 424 -10.02 -14.75 0.72
CA ALA A 424 -10.28 -16.17 0.95
C ALA A 424 -9.94 -16.61 2.38
N LEU A 425 -8.88 -16.06 2.97
CA LEU A 425 -8.44 -16.33 4.34
C LEU A 425 -9.26 -15.57 5.40
N GLY A 426 -10.19 -14.70 5.00
CA GLY A 426 -10.95 -13.84 5.91
C GLY A 426 -10.19 -12.60 6.34
N VAL A 427 -9.28 -12.10 5.48
CA VAL A 427 -8.52 -10.86 5.66
C VAL A 427 -8.72 -9.98 4.43
N ALA A 428 -9.40 -8.86 4.59
CA ALA A 428 -9.19 -7.70 3.72
C ALA A 428 -8.59 -6.58 4.58
N TRP A 429 -7.52 -5.96 4.09
CA TRP A 429 -7.03 -4.73 4.73
C TRP A 429 -7.69 -3.55 4.02
N CYS A 430 -8.05 -2.54 4.79
CA CYS A 430 -8.38 -1.25 4.19
C CYS A 430 -7.10 -0.67 3.58
N THR A 431 -7.21 -0.18 2.35
CA THR A 431 -6.13 0.40 1.52
C THR A 431 -6.15 1.94 1.50
N GLY A 432 -7.10 2.56 2.22
CA GLY A 432 -7.19 4.00 2.42
C GLY A 432 -8.42 4.68 1.81
N SER A 433 -8.98 4.14 0.72
CA SER A 433 -10.08 4.75 -0.04
C SER A 433 -11.10 3.73 -0.57
N GLY A 434 -12.33 4.19 -0.78
CA GLY A 434 -13.45 3.46 -1.37
C GLY A 434 -14.12 2.46 -0.43
N TYR A 435 -13.66 2.34 0.82
CA TYR A 435 -14.21 1.38 1.77
C TYR A 435 -15.50 1.88 2.41
N ILE A 436 -16.34 0.95 2.84
CA ILE A 436 -17.49 1.17 3.71
C ILE A 436 -17.29 0.38 4.99
N VAL A 437 -17.61 0.98 6.14
CA VAL A 437 -17.48 0.40 7.46
C VAL A 437 -18.72 0.67 8.34
N ARG A 438 -19.15 -0.34 9.09
CA ARG A 438 -20.24 -0.27 10.07
C ARG A 438 -19.82 0.63 11.23
N ARG A 439 -20.63 1.65 11.56
CA ARG A 439 -20.28 2.66 12.58
C ARG A 439 -20.03 2.03 13.94
N GLU A 440 -20.95 1.16 14.39
CA GLU A 440 -20.83 0.35 15.62
C GLU A 440 -19.48 -0.37 15.75
N ALA A 441 -18.94 -0.89 14.65
CA ALA A 441 -17.70 -1.65 14.66
C ALA A 441 -16.45 -0.75 14.79
N LEU A 442 -16.50 0.49 14.25
CA LEU A 442 -15.51 1.52 14.54
C LEU A 442 -15.58 1.94 16.01
N ASP A 443 -16.77 2.25 16.50
CA ASP A 443 -16.97 2.70 17.89
C ASP A 443 -16.41 1.65 18.88
N GLN A 444 -16.61 0.35 18.60
CA GLN A 444 -16.07 -0.77 19.38
C GLN A 444 -14.55 -0.92 19.37
N ILE A 445 -13.80 -0.37 18.41
CA ILE A 445 -12.32 -0.32 18.43
C ILE A 445 -11.77 1.00 18.98
N GLY A 446 -12.63 2.00 19.23
CA GLY A 446 -12.22 3.36 19.60
C GLY A 446 -11.92 4.25 18.39
N ASN A 447 -12.73 4.12 17.34
CA ASN A 447 -12.62 4.84 16.06
C ASN A 447 -11.29 4.57 15.33
N PHE A 448 -10.85 5.47 14.43
CA PHE A 448 -9.60 5.28 13.70
C PHE A 448 -8.38 5.42 14.65
N PRO A 449 -7.42 4.48 14.60
CA PRO A 449 -6.35 4.38 15.59
C PRO A 449 -5.31 5.49 15.42
N LEU A 450 -5.35 6.46 16.33
CA LEU A 450 -4.44 7.60 16.35
C LEU A 450 -2.97 7.16 16.49
N GLY A 451 -2.09 7.76 15.68
CA GLY A 451 -0.65 7.56 15.76
C GLY A 451 -0.11 6.31 15.05
N SER A 452 -0.88 5.68 14.16
CA SER A 452 -0.32 4.86 13.07
C SER A 452 0.14 5.74 11.89
N LEU A 453 1.08 5.25 11.08
CA LEU A 453 1.37 5.79 9.73
C LEU A 453 0.56 5.11 8.61
N ALA A 454 -0.23 4.09 8.97
CA ALA A 454 -1.20 3.38 8.14
C ALA A 454 -2.43 3.08 9.03
N GLU A 455 -3.32 4.06 9.19
CA GLU A 455 -4.50 3.96 10.05
C GLU A 455 -5.55 3.00 9.48
N ASP A 456 -5.56 2.81 8.16
CA ASP A 456 -6.39 1.92 7.37
C ASP A 456 -6.10 0.43 7.65
N VAL A 457 -4.84 0.02 7.52
CA VAL A 457 -4.36 -1.32 7.86
C VAL A 457 -4.52 -1.58 9.35
N ALA A 458 -4.24 -0.58 10.21
CA ALA A 458 -4.44 -0.69 11.65
C ALA A 458 -5.93 -0.84 12.04
N THR A 459 -6.84 -0.06 11.42
CA THR A 459 -8.30 -0.14 11.64
C THR A 459 -8.82 -1.52 11.28
N SER A 460 -8.59 -1.95 10.04
CA SER A 460 -9.04 -3.25 9.54
C SER A 460 -8.46 -4.41 10.38
N THR A 461 -7.21 -4.31 10.83
CA THR A 461 -6.60 -5.31 11.71
C THR A 461 -7.19 -5.30 13.13
N LEU A 462 -7.54 -4.15 13.70
CA LEU A 462 -8.23 -4.06 15.00
C LEU A 462 -9.66 -4.62 14.96
N LEU A 463 -10.38 -4.41 13.85
CA LEU A 463 -11.70 -5.01 13.62
C LEU A 463 -11.63 -6.54 13.66
N LEU A 464 -10.68 -7.14 12.93
CA LEU A 464 -10.40 -8.59 12.98
C LEU A 464 -10.02 -9.04 14.41
N GLY A 465 -9.28 -8.21 15.14
CA GLY A 465 -8.92 -8.44 16.54
C GLY A 465 -10.09 -8.47 17.53
N LYS A 466 -11.17 -7.76 17.21
CA LYS A 466 -12.47 -7.74 17.93
C LYS A 466 -13.46 -8.82 17.44
N GLY A 467 -13.07 -9.69 16.52
CA GLY A 467 -13.91 -10.79 16.03
C GLY A 467 -14.88 -10.38 14.92
N TRP A 468 -14.74 -9.17 14.39
CA TRP A 468 -15.39 -8.77 13.14
C TRP A 468 -14.67 -9.37 11.94
N LYS A 469 -15.33 -9.36 10.79
CA LYS A 469 -14.83 -9.76 9.49
C LYS A 469 -14.58 -8.53 8.63
N THR A 470 -13.67 -8.67 7.67
CA THR A 470 -13.51 -7.70 6.58
C THR A 470 -13.61 -8.40 5.22
N ALA A 471 -13.95 -7.64 4.17
CA ALA A 471 -14.18 -8.15 2.82
C ALA A 471 -13.47 -7.31 1.75
N PHE A 472 -12.85 -7.99 0.78
CA PHE A 472 -12.44 -7.38 -0.48
C PHE A 472 -13.53 -7.60 -1.52
N ILE A 473 -13.96 -6.53 -2.20
CA ILE A 473 -14.98 -6.55 -3.27
C ILE A 473 -14.26 -6.31 -4.58
N HIS A 474 -14.16 -7.31 -5.45
CA HIS A 474 -13.26 -7.30 -6.60
C HIS A 474 -13.86 -6.61 -7.84
N GLU A 475 -14.51 -5.46 -7.63
CA GLU A 475 -15.13 -4.65 -8.67
C GLU A 475 -14.42 -3.29 -8.82
N PRO A 476 -14.30 -2.75 -10.04
CA PRO A 476 -13.63 -1.48 -10.31
C PRO A 476 -14.53 -0.29 -9.91
N LEU A 477 -14.68 -0.02 -8.61
CA LEU A 477 -15.67 0.93 -8.06
C LEU A 477 -15.12 2.32 -7.71
N GLN A 478 -13.82 2.56 -7.87
CA GLN A 478 -13.18 3.87 -7.73
C GLN A 478 -11.93 3.95 -8.63
N PHE A 479 -11.55 5.16 -9.04
CA PHE A 479 -10.36 5.41 -9.84
C PHE A 479 -9.68 6.72 -9.41
N GLY A 480 -8.41 6.65 -9.03
CA GLY A 480 -7.60 7.79 -8.60
C GLY A 480 -6.28 7.96 -9.37
N THR A 481 -5.33 8.63 -8.74
CA THR A 481 -4.03 8.98 -9.33
C THR A 481 -2.84 8.30 -8.65
N VAL A 482 -1.82 8.00 -9.43
CA VAL A 482 -0.50 7.61 -8.94
C VAL A 482 0.44 8.83 -8.93
N PRO A 483 1.43 8.89 -8.01
CA PRO A 483 2.38 10.00 -7.96
C PRO A 483 3.07 10.28 -9.30
N GLU A 484 3.14 11.55 -9.67
CA GLU A 484 3.64 11.99 -10.99
C GLU A 484 5.16 11.89 -11.14
N ASP A 485 5.91 11.81 -10.04
CA ASP A 485 7.37 11.73 -10.07
C ASP A 485 7.98 10.66 -9.17
N PHE A 486 9.23 10.33 -9.45
CA PHE A 486 10.02 9.34 -8.71
C PHE A 486 10.11 9.69 -7.22
N GLY A 487 10.21 10.98 -6.88
CA GLY A 487 10.27 11.46 -5.51
C GLY A 487 8.97 11.23 -4.73
N GLY A 488 7.81 11.48 -5.37
CA GLY A 488 6.49 11.18 -4.84
C GLY A 488 6.26 9.68 -4.68
N HIS A 489 6.65 8.89 -5.68
CA HIS A 489 6.61 7.43 -5.64
C HIS A 489 7.41 6.86 -4.46
N LEU A 490 8.67 7.26 -4.29
CA LEU A 490 9.51 6.81 -3.18
C LEU A 490 8.89 7.15 -1.82
N LYS A 491 8.39 8.37 -1.63
CA LYS A 491 7.70 8.80 -0.39
C LYS A 491 6.48 7.93 -0.10
N GLN A 492 5.64 7.66 -1.10
CA GLN A 492 4.42 6.84 -0.95
C GLN A 492 4.77 5.42 -0.52
N ARG A 493 5.68 4.75 -1.25
CA ARG A 493 6.06 3.35 -0.99
C ARG A 493 6.81 3.16 0.33
N THR A 494 7.74 4.06 0.66
CA THR A 494 8.47 3.99 1.94
C THR A 494 7.56 4.27 3.13
N ARG A 495 6.65 5.25 3.04
CA ARG A 495 5.62 5.52 4.07
C ARG A 495 4.76 4.28 4.34
N TRP A 496 4.26 3.61 3.30
CA TRP A 496 3.49 2.36 3.46
C TRP A 496 4.31 1.26 4.15
N ALA A 497 5.58 1.07 3.79
CA ALA A 497 6.44 0.08 4.43
C ALA A 497 6.70 0.38 5.92
N ILE A 498 6.98 1.65 6.30
CA ILE A 498 7.10 2.02 7.71
C ILE A 498 5.78 1.78 8.44
N GLY A 499 4.64 2.22 7.87
CA GLY A 499 3.32 2.08 8.50
C GLY A 499 2.89 0.63 8.73
N THR A 500 3.21 -0.26 7.80
CA THR A 500 3.02 -1.72 7.96
C THR A 500 3.84 -2.27 9.14
N VAL A 501 5.14 -1.99 9.18
CA VAL A 501 6.04 -2.49 10.23
C VAL A 501 5.70 -1.87 11.60
N ASP A 502 5.35 -0.58 11.63
CA ASP A 502 4.92 0.15 12.82
C ASP A 502 3.62 -0.43 13.41
N THR A 503 2.61 -0.61 12.57
CA THR A 503 1.34 -1.27 12.93
C THR A 503 1.60 -2.67 13.47
N ALA A 504 2.51 -3.43 12.85
CA ALA A 504 2.88 -4.75 13.32
C ALA A 504 3.53 -4.73 14.71
N PHE A 505 4.51 -3.86 14.99
CA PHE A 505 5.07 -3.73 16.33
C PHE A 505 4.00 -3.34 17.37
N LYS A 506 3.14 -2.36 17.05
CA LYS A 506 2.03 -1.91 17.91
C LYS A 506 0.96 -2.98 18.17
N LEU A 507 0.89 -4.01 17.31
CA LEU A 507 -0.01 -5.16 17.41
C LEU A 507 0.72 -6.50 17.66
N LYS A 508 1.98 -6.46 18.12
CA LYS A 508 2.81 -7.66 18.45
C LYS A 508 2.85 -8.69 17.31
N PHE A 509 3.07 -8.20 16.09
CA PHE A 509 3.05 -8.92 14.81
C PHE A 509 1.77 -9.75 14.57
N CYS A 510 0.65 -9.32 15.17
CA CYS A 510 -0.64 -10.04 15.21
C CYS A 510 -0.58 -11.44 15.84
N LEU A 511 0.50 -11.79 16.54
CA LEU A 511 0.68 -13.13 17.11
C LEU A 511 -0.10 -13.31 18.42
N TYR A 512 -0.04 -12.33 19.33
CA TYR A 512 -0.62 -12.43 20.69
C TYR A 512 -1.02 -11.08 21.30
N GLY A 513 -1.87 -11.13 22.33
CA GLY A 513 -2.38 -9.96 23.06
C GLY A 513 -3.83 -9.60 22.72
N ASP A 514 -4.48 -8.82 23.59
CA ASP A 514 -5.93 -8.62 23.57
C ASP A 514 -6.45 -7.95 22.29
N LYS A 515 -5.65 -7.04 21.71
CA LYS A 515 -5.94 -6.38 20.43
C LYS A 515 -6.05 -7.33 19.23
N VAL A 516 -5.64 -8.60 19.35
CA VAL A 516 -5.72 -9.62 18.30
C VAL A 516 -6.35 -10.94 18.79
N LYS A 517 -6.97 -10.93 19.98
CA LYS A 517 -7.42 -12.14 20.69
C LYS A 517 -8.44 -12.96 19.89
N GLN A 518 -9.36 -12.30 19.19
CA GLN A 518 -10.41 -12.97 18.41
C GLN A 518 -10.02 -13.28 16.96
N MET A 519 -8.80 -12.94 16.51
CA MET A 519 -8.32 -13.36 15.20
C MET A 519 -8.12 -14.87 15.13
N SER A 520 -8.66 -15.49 14.08
CA SER A 520 -8.32 -16.85 13.68
C SER A 520 -6.84 -16.98 13.28
N PHE A 521 -6.32 -18.22 13.28
CA PHE A 521 -4.94 -18.51 12.89
C PHE A 521 -4.56 -17.93 11.52
N ALA A 522 -5.43 -18.05 10.52
CA ALA A 522 -5.19 -17.54 9.17
C ALA A 522 -5.05 -15.99 9.12
N GLN A 523 -5.83 -15.29 9.94
CA GLN A 523 -5.76 -13.83 10.07
C GLN A 523 -4.46 -13.40 10.76
N ARG A 524 -4.09 -14.06 11.88
CA ARG A 524 -2.83 -13.80 12.59
C ARG A 524 -1.61 -14.08 11.71
N PHE A 525 -1.59 -15.22 11.01
CA PHE A 525 -0.51 -15.61 10.12
C PHE A 525 -0.34 -14.63 8.94
N SER A 526 -1.45 -14.15 8.37
CA SER A 526 -1.41 -13.12 7.32
C SER A 526 -0.81 -11.79 7.84
N GLY A 527 -1.22 -11.34 9.03
CA GLY A 527 -0.69 -10.13 9.67
C GLY A 527 0.80 -10.23 10.03
N PHE A 528 1.22 -11.36 10.59
CA PHE A 528 2.63 -11.68 10.85
C PHE A 528 3.44 -11.64 9.55
N LEU A 529 3.01 -12.40 8.55
CA LEU A 529 3.72 -12.56 7.28
C LEU A 529 3.96 -11.24 6.56
N TYR A 530 2.93 -10.40 6.41
CA TYR A 530 3.05 -9.16 5.63
C TYR A 530 4.00 -8.14 6.29
N ALA A 531 4.02 -8.12 7.62
CA ALA A 531 5.02 -7.38 8.40
C ALA A 531 6.43 -7.96 8.22
N SER A 532 6.58 -9.29 8.28
CA SER A 532 7.87 -9.96 8.05
C SER A 532 8.39 -9.73 6.64
N LEU A 533 7.56 -9.84 5.60
CA LEU A 533 7.93 -9.56 4.20
C LEU A 533 8.45 -8.12 4.02
N SER A 534 7.88 -7.15 4.75
CA SER A 534 8.40 -5.78 4.77
C SER A 534 9.80 -5.72 5.39
N LEU A 535 10.04 -6.38 6.52
CA LEU A 535 11.37 -6.48 7.16
C LEU A 535 12.40 -7.23 6.29
N TYR A 536 11.98 -8.27 5.55
CA TYR A 536 12.88 -9.05 4.68
C TYR A 536 13.48 -8.25 3.52
N THR A 537 12.95 -7.08 3.18
CA THR A 537 13.61 -6.16 2.23
C THR A 537 15.04 -5.80 2.65
N VAL A 538 15.35 -5.82 3.96
CA VAL A 538 16.71 -5.65 4.48
C VAL A 538 17.62 -6.81 4.07
N LEU A 539 17.18 -8.06 4.23
CA LEU A 539 17.96 -9.24 3.83
C LEU A 539 18.11 -9.32 2.30
N LEU A 540 17.04 -9.02 1.55
CA LEU A 540 17.08 -8.91 0.09
C LEU A 540 18.12 -7.86 -0.36
N THR A 541 18.14 -6.68 0.28
CA THR A 541 19.12 -5.63 -0.03
C THR A 541 20.56 -6.09 0.23
N LEU A 542 20.81 -6.78 1.35
CA LEU A 542 22.13 -7.34 1.64
C LEU A 542 22.55 -8.40 0.60
N SER A 543 21.63 -9.27 0.19
CA SER A 543 21.90 -10.29 -0.84
C SER A 543 22.18 -9.71 -2.22
N LEU A 544 21.53 -8.59 -2.59
CA LEU A 544 21.83 -7.88 -3.84
C LEU A 544 23.28 -7.42 -3.85
N PHE A 545 23.72 -6.69 -2.83
CA PHE A 545 25.09 -6.15 -2.78
C PHE A 545 26.18 -7.23 -2.69
N ALA A 546 25.87 -8.46 -2.27
CA ALA A 546 26.82 -9.56 -2.30
C ALA A 546 27.22 -9.99 -3.73
N ILE A 547 26.32 -9.86 -4.72
CA ILE A 547 26.52 -10.39 -6.08
C ILE A 547 27.65 -9.71 -6.86
N PRO A 548 27.75 -8.36 -6.95
CA PRO A 548 28.92 -7.72 -7.57
C PRO A 548 30.22 -8.05 -6.84
N VAL A 549 30.18 -8.21 -5.50
CA VAL A 549 31.37 -8.63 -4.73
C VAL A 549 31.82 -10.03 -5.13
N ILE A 550 30.91 -11.01 -5.16
CA ILE A 550 31.22 -12.40 -5.54
C ILE A 550 31.83 -12.47 -6.96
N LEU A 551 31.25 -11.76 -7.93
CA LEU A 551 31.80 -11.69 -9.30
C LEU A 551 33.20 -11.06 -9.32
N LEU A 552 33.43 -9.98 -8.58
CA LEU A 552 34.74 -9.32 -8.48
C LEU A 552 35.80 -10.18 -7.75
N MET A 553 35.38 -11.14 -6.91
CA MET A 553 36.30 -12.06 -6.22
C MET A 553 36.87 -13.18 -7.10
N ARG A 554 36.36 -13.37 -8.34
CA ARG A 554 36.87 -14.35 -9.32
C ARG A 554 36.93 -15.79 -8.79
N ARG A 555 35.93 -16.20 -8.00
CA ARG A 555 35.81 -17.58 -7.48
C ARG A 555 34.58 -18.27 -8.07
N PRO A 556 34.53 -19.61 -8.10
CA PRO A 556 33.34 -20.34 -8.52
C PRO A 556 32.11 -19.94 -7.69
N LEU A 557 31.01 -19.66 -8.38
CA LEU A 557 29.65 -19.49 -7.85
C LEU A 557 29.12 -20.80 -7.27
N VAL A 558 29.63 -21.95 -7.73
CA VAL A 558 29.34 -23.28 -7.23
C VAL A 558 30.65 -24.02 -6.93
N ALA A 559 30.74 -24.63 -5.75
CA ALA A 559 31.74 -25.66 -5.48
C ALA A 559 31.10 -27.03 -5.66
N TYR A 560 31.88 -27.96 -6.21
CA TYR A 560 31.47 -29.30 -6.60
C TYR A 560 32.71 -30.19 -6.64
N ASN A 561 32.51 -31.51 -6.60
CA ASN A 561 33.57 -32.50 -6.74
C ASN A 561 33.24 -33.44 -7.91
N ASP A 562 33.99 -33.35 -9.01
CA ASP A 562 33.89 -34.28 -10.15
C ASP A 562 35.12 -35.23 -10.19
N GLN A 563 35.73 -35.54 -9.05
CA GLN A 563 36.79 -36.55 -8.94
C GLN A 563 36.21 -37.97 -9.08
N GLU A 564 37.06 -38.92 -9.50
CA GLU A 564 36.77 -40.37 -9.58
C GLU A 564 35.50 -40.78 -10.36
N GLY A 565 34.98 -39.89 -11.21
CA GLY A 565 33.79 -40.14 -12.04
C GLY A 565 32.47 -39.68 -11.42
N ASP A 566 32.51 -38.95 -10.29
CA ASP A 566 31.34 -38.20 -9.82
C ASP A 566 30.97 -37.09 -10.84
N THR A 567 29.69 -36.72 -10.88
CA THR A 567 29.08 -35.85 -11.92
C THR A 567 28.31 -34.69 -11.29
N GLN A 568 28.86 -34.13 -10.21
CA GLN A 568 28.21 -33.14 -9.37
C GLN A 568 27.88 -31.85 -10.14
N LEU A 569 28.77 -31.35 -10.99
CA LEU A 569 28.48 -30.17 -11.81
C LEU A 569 27.27 -30.40 -12.74
N VAL A 570 27.20 -31.58 -13.35
CA VAL A 570 26.11 -31.97 -14.26
C VAL A 570 24.78 -32.05 -13.52
N TRP A 571 24.75 -32.65 -12.32
CA TRP A 571 23.52 -32.71 -11.52
C TRP A 571 23.13 -31.36 -10.90
N LEU A 572 24.09 -30.50 -10.53
CA LEU A 572 23.82 -29.12 -10.11
C LEU A 572 23.15 -28.31 -11.22
N ILE A 573 23.64 -28.44 -12.47
CA ILE A 573 23.02 -27.82 -13.65
C ILE A 573 21.59 -28.32 -13.84
N ARG A 574 21.35 -29.64 -13.75
CA ARG A 574 20.03 -30.25 -13.95
C ARG A 574 19.04 -29.87 -12.84
N ALA A 575 19.49 -29.81 -11.58
CA ALA A 575 18.67 -29.34 -10.46
C ALA A 575 18.36 -27.84 -10.55
N CYS A 576 19.33 -27.02 -10.96
CA CYS A 576 19.14 -25.59 -11.19
C CYS A 576 18.15 -25.31 -12.33
N PHE A 577 18.25 -26.07 -13.43
CA PHE A 577 17.27 -26.05 -14.51
C PHE A 577 15.86 -26.41 -14.01
N ALA A 578 15.71 -27.50 -13.25
CA ALA A 578 14.41 -27.92 -12.71
C ALA A 578 13.78 -26.84 -11.84
N ALA A 579 14.54 -26.29 -10.87
CA ALA A 579 14.08 -25.20 -10.01
C ALA A 579 13.73 -23.92 -10.80
N THR A 580 14.56 -23.55 -11.78
CA THR A 580 14.32 -22.35 -12.60
C THR A 580 13.04 -22.51 -13.43
N ILE A 581 12.88 -23.61 -14.15
CA ILE A 581 11.73 -23.83 -15.02
C ILE A 581 10.43 -24.02 -14.21
N SER A 582 10.48 -24.68 -13.04
CA SER A 582 9.32 -24.69 -12.13
C SER A 582 8.94 -23.29 -11.64
N ASN A 583 9.93 -22.43 -11.36
CA ASN A 583 9.66 -21.03 -11.01
C ASN A 583 9.02 -20.29 -12.17
N ARG A 584 9.55 -20.40 -13.39
CA ARG A 584 9.00 -19.74 -14.58
C ARG A 584 7.55 -20.12 -14.86
N ILE A 585 7.21 -21.42 -14.75
CA ILE A 585 5.84 -21.92 -14.94
C ILE A 585 4.91 -21.41 -13.82
N CYS A 586 5.41 -21.39 -12.57
CA CYS A 586 4.66 -20.87 -11.42
C CYS A 586 4.40 -19.35 -11.54
N GLU A 587 5.42 -18.56 -11.88
CA GLU A 587 5.32 -17.11 -12.15
C GLU A 587 4.29 -16.81 -13.24
N PHE A 588 4.36 -17.53 -14.38
CA PHE A 588 3.39 -17.37 -15.47
C PHE A 588 1.95 -17.62 -15.00
N ALA A 589 1.69 -18.74 -14.33
CA ALA A 589 0.35 -19.08 -13.84
C ALA A 589 -0.15 -18.09 -12.76
N LEU A 590 0.73 -17.63 -11.88
CA LEU A 590 0.44 -16.69 -10.79
C LEU A 590 0.11 -15.28 -11.31
N PHE A 591 0.77 -14.81 -12.37
CA PHE A 591 0.61 -13.45 -12.87
C PHE A 591 -0.58 -13.26 -13.82
N LEU A 592 -1.18 -14.32 -14.36
CA LEU A 592 -2.30 -14.25 -15.31
C LEU A 592 -3.52 -13.40 -14.89
N PRO A 593 -3.93 -13.33 -13.61
CA PRO A 593 -5.04 -12.46 -13.17
C PRO A 593 -4.75 -10.97 -13.39
N ALA A 594 -3.53 -10.51 -13.05
CA ALA A 594 -3.08 -9.13 -13.19
C ALA A 594 -2.48 -8.80 -14.58
N GLY A 595 -2.28 -9.83 -15.42
CA GLY A 595 -1.49 -9.74 -16.64
C GLY A 595 -0.02 -10.09 -16.38
N TYR A 596 0.50 -11.00 -17.18
CA TYR A 596 1.82 -11.61 -17.02
C TYR A 596 2.96 -10.57 -16.91
N HIS A 597 3.02 -9.62 -17.85
CA HIS A 597 4.01 -8.54 -17.80
C HIS A 597 3.85 -7.60 -16.59
N THR A 598 2.64 -7.47 -16.05
CA THR A 598 2.39 -6.65 -14.86
C THR A 598 2.94 -7.34 -13.60
N GLY A 599 2.82 -8.66 -13.51
CA GLY A 599 3.51 -9.46 -12.49
C GLY A 599 5.03 -9.42 -12.63
N GLN A 600 5.58 -9.57 -13.85
CA GLN A 600 7.02 -9.39 -14.11
C GLN A 600 7.53 -8.04 -13.61
N ARG A 601 6.81 -6.94 -13.91
CA ARG A 601 7.16 -5.59 -13.41
C ARG A 601 7.07 -5.51 -11.88
N GLY A 602 6.10 -6.18 -11.26
CA GLY A 602 6.02 -6.36 -9.81
C GLY A 602 7.28 -7.00 -9.21
N SER A 603 7.80 -8.08 -9.81
CA SER A 603 9.05 -8.72 -9.38
C SER A 603 10.26 -7.79 -9.55
N ARG A 604 10.38 -7.08 -10.68
CA ARG A 604 11.46 -6.09 -10.90
C ARG A 604 11.39 -4.93 -9.91
N TYR A 605 10.18 -4.45 -9.60
CA TYR A 605 9.91 -3.42 -8.60
C TYR A 605 10.39 -3.84 -7.20
N GLN A 606 10.12 -5.08 -6.77
CA GLN A 606 10.58 -5.57 -5.46
C GLN A 606 12.11 -5.49 -5.32
N LEU A 607 12.85 -5.79 -6.39
CA LEU A 607 14.32 -5.69 -6.40
C LEU A 607 14.79 -4.24 -6.28
N TRP A 608 14.37 -3.35 -7.20
CA TRP A 608 14.91 -1.98 -7.24
C TRP A 608 14.40 -1.11 -6.07
N MET A 609 13.22 -1.38 -5.53
CA MET A 609 12.73 -0.72 -4.31
C MET A 609 13.33 -1.25 -3.01
N SER A 610 13.89 -2.48 -2.99
CA SER A 610 14.37 -3.07 -1.73
C SER A 610 15.36 -2.18 -0.96
N PRO A 611 16.36 -1.50 -1.57
CA PRO A 611 17.33 -0.72 -0.80
C PRO A 611 16.72 0.54 -0.19
N TYR A 612 15.74 1.15 -0.87
CA TYR A 612 14.96 2.29 -0.37
C TYR A 612 14.08 1.91 0.82
N ILE A 613 13.44 0.74 0.78
CA ILE A 613 12.62 0.25 1.89
C ILE A 613 13.53 -0.19 3.05
N ALA A 614 14.63 -0.90 2.76
CA ALA A 614 15.58 -1.38 3.74
C ALA A 614 16.24 -0.24 4.53
N ILE A 615 16.78 0.79 3.85
CA ILE A 615 17.39 1.94 4.55
C ILE A 615 16.34 2.69 5.39
N CYS A 616 15.09 2.74 4.91
CA CYS A 616 13.99 3.39 5.64
C CYS A 616 13.60 2.60 6.91
N ILE A 617 13.49 1.28 6.83
CA ILE A 617 13.24 0.39 7.98
C ILE A 617 14.40 0.44 8.97
N VAL A 618 15.64 0.27 8.51
CA VAL A 618 16.85 0.32 9.35
C VAL A 618 16.94 1.65 10.10
N ARG A 619 16.67 2.79 9.43
CA ARG A 619 16.66 4.11 10.08
C ARG A 619 15.48 4.33 11.02
N SER A 620 14.31 3.72 10.77
CA SER A 620 13.10 3.94 11.58
C SER A 620 13.02 3.03 12.82
N PHE A 621 13.61 1.83 12.77
CA PHE A 621 13.42 0.79 13.79
C PHE A 621 14.71 0.22 14.39
N MET A 622 15.88 0.39 13.75
CA MET A 622 17.13 -0.28 14.18
C MET A 622 18.24 0.69 14.61
N LEU A 623 18.39 1.84 13.92
CA LEU A 623 19.47 2.79 14.22
C LEU A 623 19.09 3.77 15.34
N PRO A 624 19.99 4.05 16.30
CA PRO A 624 19.79 5.12 17.26
C PRO A 624 19.89 6.49 16.58
N LYS A 625 19.26 7.52 17.17
CA LYS A 625 19.18 8.88 16.58
C LYS A 625 20.54 9.49 16.24
N TRP A 626 21.57 9.23 17.06
CA TRP A 626 22.93 9.74 16.82
C TRP A 626 23.61 9.11 15.59
N LEU A 627 23.20 7.90 15.20
CA LEU A 627 23.68 7.18 14.00
C LEU A 627 22.75 7.42 12.80
N GLY A 628 22.06 8.56 12.76
CA GLY A 628 21.15 8.94 11.69
C GLY A 628 19.78 8.25 11.73
N GLY A 629 19.44 7.55 12.81
CA GLY A 629 18.11 7.00 13.05
C GLY A 629 17.04 8.09 13.11
N GLN A 630 15.86 7.79 12.59
CA GLN A 630 14.75 8.73 12.38
C GLN A 630 13.53 8.30 13.18
N THR A 631 12.87 9.26 13.83
CA THR A 631 11.53 9.04 14.37
C THR A 631 10.52 8.91 13.23
N GLN A 632 9.52 8.06 13.42
CA GLN A 632 8.34 7.88 12.54
C GLN A 632 7.55 9.20 12.37
N ALA A 633 8.01 10.07 11.48
CA ALA A 633 7.42 11.39 11.24
C ALA A 633 6.65 11.38 9.92
N PHE A 634 5.32 11.41 10.01
CA PHE A 634 4.46 11.60 8.85
C PHE A 634 4.70 12.99 8.24
N LYS A 635 4.77 13.05 6.91
CA LYS A 635 4.58 14.28 6.14
C LYS A 635 3.42 14.02 5.16
N PRO A 636 2.42 14.92 5.09
CA PRO A 636 1.41 14.86 4.05
C PRO A 636 2.06 14.75 2.66
N THR A 637 1.43 13.99 1.76
CA THR A 637 1.98 13.74 0.42
C THR A 637 1.37 14.69 -0.62
N GLY A 638 0.10 15.10 -0.45
CA GLY A 638 -0.71 15.81 -1.45
C GLY A 638 -0.48 17.31 -1.61
N SER A 639 0.71 17.84 -1.32
CA SER A 639 1.04 19.27 -1.56
C SER A 639 2.45 19.50 -2.10
N LEU A 640 3.05 18.46 -2.70
CA LEU A 640 4.39 18.51 -3.28
C LEU A 640 4.33 18.24 -4.79
N GLY A 641 3.96 19.27 -5.56
CA GLY A 641 4.02 19.26 -7.02
C GLY A 641 5.42 18.93 -7.55
N SER A 642 5.51 18.40 -8.77
CA SER A 642 6.75 17.75 -9.23
C SER A 642 7.94 18.71 -9.29
N ALA A 643 9.05 18.31 -8.67
CA ALA A 643 10.29 19.11 -8.74
C ALA A 643 11.01 19.00 -10.09
N LEU A 644 10.65 18.00 -10.91
CA LEU A 644 11.30 17.65 -12.17
C LEU A 644 10.33 17.62 -13.37
N ASN A 645 9.02 17.70 -13.13
CA ASN A 645 7.93 17.65 -14.12
C ASN A 645 8.07 16.45 -15.07
N GLU A 646 8.34 15.28 -14.51
CA GLU A 646 8.84 14.12 -15.27
C GLU A 646 7.88 13.65 -16.36
N ARG A 647 6.56 13.73 -16.13
CA ARG A 647 5.53 13.27 -17.08
C ARG A 647 5.04 14.32 -18.07
N ASP A 648 5.24 15.60 -17.77
CA ASP A 648 4.77 16.72 -18.58
C ASP A 648 5.77 17.04 -19.71
N ALA A 649 5.40 16.74 -20.95
CA ALA A 649 6.25 16.96 -22.12
C ALA A 649 6.64 18.43 -22.38
N ARG A 650 5.89 19.41 -21.84
CA ARG A 650 6.15 20.85 -22.00
C ARG A 650 7.10 21.37 -20.92
N HIS A 651 6.95 20.95 -19.67
CA HIS A 651 7.67 21.52 -18.53
C HIS A 651 8.75 20.62 -17.89
N ARG A 652 8.90 19.37 -18.38
CA ARG A 652 9.94 18.39 -18.00
C ARG A 652 11.34 19.00 -18.01
N LYS A 653 12.03 18.95 -16.87
CA LYS A 653 13.41 19.46 -16.77
C LYS A 653 14.36 18.59 -17.61
N GLY A 654 15.40 19.19 -18.19
CA GLY A 654 16.34 18.51 -19.09
C GLY A 654 17.05 17.31 -18.44
N MET A 655 17.45 16.33 -19.27
CA MET A 655 17.93 15.00 -18.83
C MET A 655 19.02 15.06 -17.75
N ALA A 656 20.04 15.89 -17.91
CA ALA A 656 21.12 16.02 -16.92
C ALA A 656 20.61 16.45 -15.53
N ARG A 657 19.58 17.33 -15.46
CA ARG A 657 18.98 17.78 -14.20
C ARG A 657 18.08 16.71 -13.57
N ARG A 658 17.39 15.90 -14.37
CA ARG A 658 16.66 14.71 -13.89
C ARG A 658 17.62 13.66 -13.33
N LEU A 659 18.65 13.31 -14.10
CA LEU A 659 19.66 12.33 -13.72
C LEU A 659 20.39 12.75 -12.44
N PHE A 660 20.82 14.01 -12.32
CA PHE A 660 21.40 14.54 -11.09
C PHE A 660 20.42 14.47 -9.91
N GLY A 661 19.17 14.91 -10.09
CA GLY A 661 18.15 14.87 -9.05
C GLY A 661 17.85 13.45 -8.55
N ILE A 662 17.65 12.50 -9.47
CA ILE A 662 17.34 11.11 -9.13
C ILE A 662 18.55 10.40 -8.53
N CYS A 663 19.75 10.56 -9.10
CA CYS A 663 20.96 9.93 -8.57
C CYS A 663 21.38 10.45 -7.19
N PHE A 664 21.29 11.76 -6.93
CA PHE A 664 21.81 12.35 -5.69
C PHE A 664 20.71 12.72 -4.68
N ASN A 665 19.65 13.44 -5.08
CA ASN A 665 18.58 13.84 -4.14
C ASN A 665 17.69 12.65 -3.75
N TYR A 666 17.49 11.70 -4.67
CA TYR A 666 16.78 10.43 -4.45
C TYR A 666 17.73 9.21 -4.40
N MET A 667 19.02 9.45 -4.13
CA MET A 667 20.07 8.45 -3.89
C MET A 667 20.23 7.34 -4.95
N ALA A 668 19.65 7.44 -6.15
CA ALA A 668 19.71 6.37 -7.15
C ALA A 668 21.12 6.08 -7.70
N ILE A 669 22.15 6.87 -7.31
CA ILE A 669 23.56 6.61 -7.62
C ILE A 669 24.01 5.19 -7.22
N PHE A 670 23.43 4.56 -6.18
CA PHE A 670 23.76 3.16 -5.85
C PHE A 670 23.32 2.17 -6.93
N HIS A 671 22.29 2.47 -7.74
CA HIS A 671 21.90 1.63 -8.87
C HIS A 671 22.97 1.68 -9.98
N LEU A 672 23.49 2.86 -10.30
CA LEU A 672 24.62 3.01 -11.24
C LEU A 672 25.84 2.23 -10.77
N VAL A 673 26.22 2.37 -9.49
CA VAL A 673 27.36 1.65 -8.89
C VAL A 673 27.12 0.14 -8.90
N PHE A 674 25.91 -0.33 -8.54
CA PHE A 674 25.55 -1.75 -8.58
C PHE A 674 25.67 -2.33 -9.99
N VAL A 675 25.05 -1.68 -10.99
CA VAL A 675 25.06 -2.15 -12.38
C VAL A 675 26.49 -2.14 -12.92
N TYR A 676 27.25 -1.06 -12.69
CA TYR A 676 28.64 -0.96 -13.10
C TYR A 676 29.52 -2.07 -12.51
N LEU A 677 29.52 -2.25 -11.18
CA LEU A 677 30.35 -3.27 -10.53
C LEU A 677 29.95 -4.69 -10.93
N THR A 678 28.65 -4.96 -11.14
CA THR A 678 28.15 -6.27 -11.57
C THR A 678 28.60 -6.58 -13.01
N LEU A 679 28.47 -5.62 -13.93
CA LEU A 679 28.91 -5.79 -15.31
C LEU A 679 30.44 -5.89 -15.42
N VAL A 680 31.19 -5.05 -14.70
CA VAL A 680 32.67 -5.13 -14.65
C VAL A 680 33.11 -6.48 -14.09
N GLY A 681 32.49 -6.98 -13.02
CA GLY A 681 32.76 -8.31 -12.47
C GLY A 681 32.51 -9.41 -13.50
N ALA A 682 31.33 -9.44 -14.13
CA ALA A 682 30.97 -10.43 -15.15
C ALA A 682 31.90 -10.37 -16.37
N THR A 683 32.21 -9.19 -16.91
CA THR A 683 33.13 -9.01 -18.05
C THR A 683 34.56 -9.40 -17.71
N MET A 684 35.07 -9.02 -16.53
CA MET A 684 36.41 -9.40 -16.07
C MET A 684 36.55 -10.92 -15.92
N VAL A 685 35.57 -11.58 -15.30
CA VAL A 685 35.55 -13.05 -15.17
C VAL A 685 35.42 -13.73 -16.54
N THR A 686 34.57 -13.20 -17.43
CA THR A 686 34.44 -13.71 -18.81
C THR A 686 35.78 -13.66 -19.53
N PHE A 687 36.48 -12.51 -19.49
CA PHE A 687 37.79 -12.36 -20.09
C PHE A 687 38.81 -13.34 -19.53
N LEU A 688 38.87 -13.50 -18.19
CA LEU A 688 39.80 -14.43 -17.54
C LEU A 688 39.57 -15.89 -17.98
N CYS A 689 38.31 -16.34 -18.08
CA CYS A 689 38.00 -17.68 -18.59
C CYS A 689 38.51 -17.91 -20.03
N PHE A 690 38.57 -16.89 -20.89
CA PHE A 690 39.13 -16.99 -22.23
C PHE A 690 40.67 -16.82 -22.29
N THR A 691 41.32 -16.30 -21.24
CA THR A 691 42.79 -16.19 -21.17
C THR A 691 43.45 -17.34 -20.41
N GLU A 692 42.77 -17.93 -19.43
CA GLU A 692 43.29 -19.04 -18.61
C GLU A 692 43.07 -20.40 -19.27
N TYR A 693 42.07 -20.53 -20.15
CA TYR A 693 41.71 -21.79 -20.81
C TYR A 693 41.61 -21.62 -22.34
N SER A 694 42.19 -22.57 -23.08
CA SER A 694 42.12 -22.63 -24.55
C SER A 694 41.16 -23.69 -25.08
N GLY A 695 40.81 -24.70 -24.27
CA GLY A 695 39.85 -25.74 -24.62
C GLY A 695 38.41 -25.27 -24.49
N PHE A 696 37.59 -25.46 -25.54
CA PHE A 696 36.17 -25.03 -25.54
C PHE A 696 35.37 -25.55 -24.33
N ARG A 697 35.60 -26.80 -23.91
CA ARG A 697 34.96 -27.41 -22.73
C ARG A 697 35.33 -26.68 -21.44
N ASP A 698 36.61 -26.37 -21.28
CA ASP A 698 37.15 -25.78 -20.05
C ASP A 698 36.78 -24.29 -19.95
N VAL A 699 36.81 -23.56 -21.07
CA VAL A 699 36.23 -22.21 -21.18
C VAL A 699 34.74 -22.22 -20.81
N ALA A 700 33.95 -23.13 -21.40
CA ALA A 700 32.51 -23.21 -21.11
C ALA A 700 32.23 -23.57 -19.63
N ARG A 701 33.01 -24.50 -19.07
CA ARG A 701 32.95 -24.89 -17.65
C ARG A 701 33.32 -23.73 -16.74
N CYS A 702 34.39 -22.99 -17.04
CA CYS A 702 34.80 -21.78 -16.33
C CYS A 702 33.70 -20.72 -16.35
N LEU A 703 33.18 -20.38 -17.54
CA LEU A 703 32.15 -19.36 -17.71
C LEU A 703 30.90 -19.67 -16.88
N ILE A 704 30.33 -20.87 -17.00
CA ILE A 704 29.14 -21.29 -16.23
C ILE A 704 29.42 -21.25 -14.73
N THR A 705 30.57 -21.75 -14.28
CA THR A 705 30.87 -21.85 -12.85
C THR A 705 31.24 -20.51 -12.20
N HIS A 706 31.68 -19.49 -12.95
CA HIS A 706 32.17 -18.22 -12.35
C HIS A 706 31.32 -16.97 -12.64
N ALA A 707 30.55 -16.92 -13.72
CA ALA A 707 29.71 -15.76 -14.05
C ALA A 707 28.35 -16.12 -14.68
N PHE A 708 28.33 -17.14 -15.53
CA PHE A 708 27.18 -17.50 -16.37
C PHE A 708 26.40 -18.69 -15.79
N TRP A 709 26.29 -18.80 -14.46
CA TRP A 709 25.43 -19.80 -13.85
C TRP A 709 23.98 -19.57 -14.28
N PRO A 710 23.24 -20.59 -14.77
CA PRO A 710 21.85 -20.40 -15.19
C PRO A 710 21.00 -19.86 -14.01
N PRO A 711 20.03 -18.95 -14.25
CA PRO A 711 19.59 -18.41 -15.54
C PRO A 711 20.26 -17.07 -15.95
N LEU A 712 21.56 -16.86 -15.69
CA LEU A 712 22.24 -15.56 -15.83
C LEU A 712 21.61 -14.48 -14.93
N THR A 713 21.39 -14.80 -13.65
CA THR A 713 20.70 -13.94 -12.67
C THR A 713 21.20 -12.50 -12.66
N PHE A 714 22.51 -12.26 -12.87
CA PHE A 714 23.09 -10.92 -12.93
C PHE A 714 22.46 -10.03 -14.02
N VAL A 715 22.03 -10.59 -15.15
CA VAL A 715 21.36 -9.84 -16.23
C VAL A 715 20.02 -9.28 -15.75
N PHE A 716 19.20 -10.14 -15.12
CA PHE A 716 17.90 -9.74 -14.57
C PHE A 716 18.05 -8.71 -13.45
N LEU A 717 19.07 -8.85 -12.60
CA LEU A 717 19.38 -7.89 -11.54
C LEU A 717 19.87 -6.55 -12.11
N CYS A 718 20.78 -6.55 -13.08
CA CYS A 718 21.24 -5.33 -13.74
C CYS A 718 20.09 -4.58 -14.41
N SER A 719 19.25 -5.28 -15.18
CA SER A 719 18.09 -4.71 -15.86
C SER A 719 17.05 -4.16 -14.87
N SER A 720 16.74 -4.90 -13.81
CA SER A 720 15.82 -4.44 -12.77
C SER A 720 16.36 -3.22 -12.02
N MET A 721 17.64 -3.25 -11.61
CA MET A 721 18.30 -2.13 -10.92
C MET A 721 18.54 -0.92 -11.83
N TRP A 722 18.57 -1.08 -13.16
CA TRP A 722 18.64 0.03 -14.10
C TRP A 722 17.34 0.86 -14.15
N THR A 723 16.20 0.33 -13.67
CA THR A 723 14.87 0.96 -13.82
C THR A 723 14.83 2.44 -13.42
N PRO A 724 15.35 2.89 -12.25
CA PRO A 724 15.36 4.31 -11.89
C PRO A 724 16.23 5.19 -12.78
N ILE A 725 17.30 4.61 -13.35
CA ILE A 725 18.23 5.33 -14.22
C ILE A 725 17.65 5.46 -15.63
N GLY A 726 17.07 4.39 -16.17
CA GLY A 726 16.31 4.42 -17.42
C GLY A 726 15.15 5.43 -17.34
N TYR A 727 14.40 5.43 -16.25
CA TYR A 727 13.33 6.38 -15.99
C TYR A 727 13.84 7.83 -15.80
N ALA A 728 15.03 8.06 -15.24
CA ALA A 728 15.64 9.39 -15.18
C ALA A 728 16.06 9.90 -16.58
N ILE A 729 16.59 8.99 -17.41
CA ILE A 729 17.01 9.26 -18.80
C ILE A 729 15.80 9.56 -19.68
N ASP A 730 14.79 8.70 -19.69
CA ASP A 730 13.55 8.88 -20.48
C ASP A 730 12.30 8.52 -19.65
N PRO A 731 11.75 9.48 -18.88
CA PRO A 731 10.49 9.26 -18.18
C PRO A 731 9.31 9.26 -19.18
N PRO A 732 8.28 8.44 -18.95
CA PRO A 732 7.12 8.37 -19.83
C PRO A 732 6.35 9.70 -19.81
N THR A 733 5.85 10.13 -20.96
CA THR A 733 4.87 11.22 -21.04
C THR A 733 3.48 10.70 -20.65
N VAL A 734 2.75 11.48 -19.86
CA VAL A 734 1.32 11.28 -19.61
C VAL A 734 0.57 12.50 -20.19
N PRO A 735 -0.64 12.32 -20.77
CA PRO A 735 -1.51 13.45 -21.14
C PRO A 735 -1.85 14.37 -19.97
N ASP A 736 -2.50 15.50 -20.25
CA ASP A 736 -3.08 16.33 -19.20
C ASP A 736 -4.14 15.53 -18.40
N ARG A 737 -4.42 15.92 -17.16
CA ARG A 737 -5.45 15.26 -16.35
C ARG A 737 -6.81 15.29 -17.05
N GLU A 738 -7.16 16.41 -17.68
CA GLU A 738 -8.44 16.55 -18.36
C GLU A 738 -8.54 15.71 -19.64
N ASP A 739 -7.42 15.44 -20.33
CA ASP A 739 -7.36 14.50 -21.48
C ASP A 739 -7.66 13.04 -21.06
N LEU A 740 -7.60 12.72 -19.76
CA LEU A 740 -7.84 11.39 -19.21
C LEU A 740 -9.28 11.19 -18.70
N LEU A 741 -10.10 12.25 -18.70
CA LEU A 741 -11.45 12.31 -18.13
C LEU A 741 -12.51 12.55 -19.23
N ILE A 742 -13.77 12.31 -18.87
CA ILE A 742 -14.96 12.67 -19.65
C ILE A 742 -15.92 13.32 -18.66
N ARG A 743 -16.28 14.59 -18.86
CA ARG A 743 -17.23 15.31 -18.02
C ARG A 743 -18.65 15.17 -18.56
N ASP A 744 -19.63 14.92 -17.69
CA ASP A 744 -21.04 15.05 -18.06
C ASP A 744 -21.38 16.55 -18.27
N PRO A 745 -21.99 16.95 -19.40
CA PRO A 745 -22.21 18.37 -19.73
C PRO A 745 -23.35 19.04 -18.93
N LYS A 746 -23.99 18.34 -17.98
CA LYS A 746 -25.03 18.88 -17.10
C LYS A 746 -24.60 18.88 -15.63
N THR A 747 -23.93 17.81 -15.17
CA THR A 747 -23.52 17.66 -13.75
C THR A 747 -22.05 18.01 -13.52
N ASP A 748 -21.24 18.18 -14.57
CA ASP A 748 -19.79 18.39 -14.50
C ASP A 748 -19.04 17.26 -13.75
N VAL A 749 -19.68 16.10 -13.64
CA VAL A 749 -19.09 14.90 -13.04
C VAL A 749 -18.05 14.33 -14.01
N ALA A 750 -16.80 14.29 -13.58
CA ALA A 750 -15.70 13.71 -14.35
C ALA A 750 -15.63 12.18 -14.15
N HIS A 751 -15.60 11.43 -15.25
CA HIS A 751 -15.36 9.99 -15.25
C HIS A 751 -14.11 9.64 -16.07
N PRO A 752 -13.14 8.86 -15.53
CA PRO A 752 -11.98 8.48 -16.31
C PRO A 752 -12.32 7.65 -17.56
N THR A 753 -11.72 8.01 -18.69
CA THR A 753 -12.00 7.36 -19.99
C THR A 753 -11.74 5.84 -19.95
N ARG A 754 -12.44 5.08 -20.80
CA ARG A 754 -12.19 3.63 -20.98
C ARG A 754 -10.76 3.28 -21.43
N LYS A 755 -9.99 4.28 -21.88
CA LYS A 755 -8.58 4.17 -22.29
C LYS A 755 -7.63 4.43 -21.12
N SER A 756 -7.86 5.49 -20.34
CA SER A 756 -7.04 5.87 -19.16
C SER A 756 -7.17 4.86 -18.03
N LYS A 757 -8.35 4.22 -17.87
CA LYS A 757 -8.58 3.06 -16.99
C LYS A 757 -7.82 1.76 -17.38
N LYS A 758 -6.80 1.82 -18.25
CA LYS A 758 -6.01 0.65 -18.72
C LYS A 758 -4.53 0.98 -18.96
N ILE A 759 -3.64 0.15 -18.42
CA ILE A 759 -2.20 0.23 -18.70
C ILE A 759 -1.93 -0.23 -20.13
N ALA A 760 -1.35 0.65 -20.95
CA ALA A 760 -0.91 0.30 -22.31
C ALA A 760 0.41 -0.49 -22.28
N PHE A 761 0.56 -1.47 -23.17
CA PHE A 761 1.83 -2.14 -23.44
C PHE A 761 2.78 -1.21 -24.22
N GLY A 762 4.09 -1.33 -24.01
CA GLY A 762 5.08 -0.48 -24.67
C GLY A 762 6.47 -1.13 -24.73
N HIS A 763 7.44 -0.40 -25.29
CA HIS A 763 8.77 -0.92 -25.66
C HIS A 763 9.53 -1.56 -24.48
N GLN A 764 9.39 -1.03 -23.26
CA GLN A 764 10.08 -1.54 -22.08
C GLN A 764 9.58 -2.94 -21.70
N ALA A 765 8.27 -3.20 -21.84
CA ALA A 765 7.69 -4.52 -21.58
C ALA A 765 8.15 -5.55 -22.63
N ALA A 766 8.30 -5.15 -23.90
CA ALA A 766 8.86 -6.00 -24.94
C ALA A 766 10.34 -6.34 -24.70
N PHE A 767 11.15 -5.38 -24.24
CA PHE A 767 12.54 -5.62 -23.86
C PHE A 767 12.65 -6.58 -22.68
N PHE A 768 11.84 -6.38 -21.63
CA PHE A 768 11.81 -7.30 -20.49
C PHE A 768 11.38 -8.72 -20.88
N GLU A 769 10.48 -8.90 -21.85
CA GLU A 769 10.09 -10.22 -22.35
C GLU A 769 11.20 -10.89 -23.16
N LEU A 770 11.92 -10.13 -23.99
CA LEU A 770 13.10 -10.60 -24.72
C LEU A 770 14.19 -11.11 -23.78
N GLU A 771 14.51 -10.34 -22.73
CA GLU A 771 15.47 -10.70 -21.68
C GLU A 771 15.06 -11.97 -20.93
N TYR A 772 13.78 -12.07 -20.56
CA TYR A 772 13.21 -13.20 -19.84
C TYR A 772 13.16 -14.48 -20.70
N THR A 773 12.91 -14.32 -22.00
CA THR A 773 12.98 -15.39 -23.01
C THR A 773 14.42 -15.86 -23.21
N ALA A 774 15.36 -14.94 -23.43
CA ALA A 774 16.77 -15.26 -23.66
C ALA A 774 17.43 -15.97 -22.47
N THR A 775 17.18 -15.51 -21.24
CA THR A 775 17.67 -16.18 -20.01
C THR A 775 17.08 -17.58 -19.83
N SER A 776 15.82 -17.78 -20.21
CA SER A 776 15.16 -19.09 -20.16
C SER A 776 15.69 -20.04 -21.24
N LEU A 777 15.88 -19.57 -22.47
CA LEU A 777 16.52 -20.32 -23.56
C LEU A 777 17.98 -20.69 -23.24
N TYR A 778 18.75 -19.78 -22.62
CA TYR A 778 20.09 -20.07 -22.12
C TYR A 778 20.07 -21.22 -21.09
N THR A 779 19.12 -21.19 -20.16
CA THR A 779 18.96 -22.23 -19.13
C THR A 779 18.65 -23.59 -19.75
N ILE A 780 17.80 -23.63 -20.79
CA ILE A 780 17.53 -24.83 -21.58
C ILE A 780 18.79 -25.31 -22.32
N ALA A 781 19.56 -24.40 -22.94
CA ALA A 781 20.79 -24.75 -23.65
C ALA A 781 21.87 -25.34 -22.72
N VAL A 782 22.06 -24.78 -21.53
CA VAL A 782 23.00 -25.31 -20.51
C VAL A 782 22.52 -26.67 -19.98
N PHE A 783 21.22 -26.85 -19.79
CA PHE A 783 20.65 -28.16 -19.44
C PHE A 783 20.92 -29.22 -20.51
N VAL A 784 20.70 -28.91 -21.80
CA VAL A 784 21.00 -29.83 -22.91
C VAL A 784 22.52 -30.11 -23.00
N ALA A 785 23.36 -29.09 -22.79
CA ALA A 785 24.81 -29.27 -22.75
C ALA A 785 25.27 -30.23 -21.62
N SER A 786 24.52 -30.33 -20.51
CA SER A 786 24.80 -31.29 -19.42
C SER A 786 24.66 -32.78 -19.80
N PHE A 787 24.29 -33.10 -21.04
CA PHE A 787 24.26 -34.48 -21.57
C PHE A 787 25.36 -34.77 -22.61
N ILE A 788 26.15 -33.77 -23.02
CA ILE A 788 27.02 -33.85 -24.21
C ILE A 788 28.39 -33.18 -23.99
N LEU A 789 28.46 -32.13 -23.16
CA LEU A 789 29.61 -31.22 -23.08
C LEU A 789 30.41 -31.29 -21.77
N PHE A 790 29.75 -31.61 -20.66
CA PHE A 790 30.28 -31.46 -19.29
C PHE A 790 30.57 -32.78 -18.60
#